data_AF-Q54K30-F1
#
_entry.id   AF-Q54K30-F1
#
_cell.length_a   1.000
_cell.length_b   1.000
_cell.length_c   1.000
_cell.angle_alpha   90.00
_cell.angle_beta   90.00
_cell.angle_gamma   90.00
#
_symmetry.space_group_name_H-M   'P 1'
#
loop_
_entity.id
_entity.type
_entity.pdbx_description
1 polymer ?
#
loop_
_entity_poly.entity_id
_entity_poly.type
_entity_poly.pdbx_seq_one_letter_code
_entity_poly.pdbx_strand_id
1 'polypeptide(L)'
;MKYLLVYLHILLFCLLKINSQKYCTYSGVGEDYNIKFDVLQTYGVGFHYSYLSVIFTTCNYTIPCGSNSNNVLCGSYSIVPRKYLSLGFVNGSTHSYSKDGLMITYISQDTTNDNDCKRYTTNVIFQCRPDGDVSDSLDVGIDNILIDSCIVEFTLSSRTVCQTCPNCLKTHQTSCNVKSGWCTCDGNTKGLNCDQLNANISSVLTPTISGGDVIMSGDFSNIYNISSSITISIGTSICNSVIFSSNKSQIKCTIGAGEGDQQIKLSDGNGATLIYDGFYYRAPCSVECSPFGKCNDHVGNCICNDVAIGTDCKTLNLQLDSVTPTFVTGGQVYLNGNFLNVKDLSLTIKIGDIECSDVKFNDTNFKVLQCIIRKGEGIKDIIISSGLLSFSKAKAFEYQYYKCPLNCSTPNGTCDNNTGNCTCHNEHFGNSCEFTRCPLDCSTPNGTCDNNTGNCTCHNEHFGNGCEFTRCPLNCSTPNGTCDNNTGNCTCHNEHFGNGCEFTRCPLDCSTPNGTCDNNTGNCTCHNEHFGNGCEFTQCPLYCSTPNGTCDINSGICTCDNEHIGNGCEIKFIECKHKCSTKHGICDNDSGNCKCDTQTKGLTCEESRLLIESLDSINSKGGTINIIGYFGNTTSLLTIKIGESQCKNIKVFNETTLKCDIGEGKGIHNITIIDDDLSFTAINKFQYLDEKTKISKISRGAIAGIVVGCVVAVSLIGSIAFYYHHKNKKVNLFF
;
A
#
# COMPACT_ATOMS: atom_id res chain seq x y z
N MET A 1 16.52 13.81 -55.57
CA MET A 1 17.86 13.17 -55.46
C MET A 1 17.65 11.68 -55.74
N LYS A 2 18.11 11.02 -56.80
CA LYS A 2 19.16 11.23 -57.82
C LYS A 2 18.61 10.74 -59.17
N TYR A 3 18.73 11.56 -60.22
CA TYR A 3 18.64 11.15 -61.63
C TYR A 3 19.96 10.50 -62.06
N LEU A 4 19.94 9.45 -62.88
CA LEU A 4 21.05 9.13 -63.78
C LEU A 4 20.59 8.28 -64.99
N LEU A 5 20.79 8.82 -66.19
CA LEU A 5 20.74 8.13 -67.48
C LEU A 5 21.78 7.00 -67.56
N VAL A 6 21.63 6.03 -68.48
CA VAL A 6 22.64 5.62 -69.49
C VAL A 6 22.18 4.43 -70.36
N TYR A 7 22.38 4.59 -71.67
CA TYR A 7 22.31 3.65 -72.79
C TYR A 7 23.06 2.30 -72.58
N LEU A 8 22.55 1.18 -73.12
CA LEU A 8 23.42 0.11 -73.67
C LEU A 8 22.72 -0.85 -74.66
N HIS A 9 23.42 -1.13 -75.77
CA HIS A 9 23.13 -2.07 -76.86
C HIS A 9 23.14 -3.56 -76.46
N ILE A 10 22.29 -4.39 -77.10
CA ILE A 10 22.49 -5.85 -77.21
C ILE A 10 22.15 -6.34 -78.64
N LEU A 11 23.04 -7.17 -79.20
CA LEU A 11 23.12 -7.68 -80.59
C LEU A 11 22.41 -9.05 -80.78
N LEU A 12 21.76 -9.19 -81.94
CA LEU A 12 21.70 -10.30 -82.94
C LEU A 12 21.74 -11.79 -82.52
N PHE A 13 20.76 -12.58 -83.00
CA PHE A 13 20.90 -13.66 -84.01
C PHE A 13 19.66 -14.60 -84.00
N CYS A 14 19.01 -14.79 -85.15
CA CYS A 14 18.30 -16.04 -85.45
C CYS A 14 18.25 -16.26 -86.97
N LEU A 15 19.01 -17.25 -87.43
CA LEU A 15 19.13 -17.71 -88.81
C LEU A 15 18.05 -18.77 -89.11
N LEU A 16 17.39 -18.62 -90.26
CA LEU A 16 16.80 -19.64 -91.15
C LEU A 16 15.65 -20.49 -90.54
N LYS A 17 14.45 -20.63 -91.13
CA LYS A 17 14.13 -20.84 -92.54
C LYS A 17 12.59 -20.70 -92.77
N ILE A 18 12.20 -19.73 -93.61
CA ILE A 18 11.14 -19.77 -94.64
C ILE A 18 9.77 -20.37 -94.25
N ASN A 19 8.78 -19.55 -93.82
CA ASN A 19 7.69 -19.09 -94.70
C ASN A 19 6.69 -18.13 -94.00
N SER A 20 6.21 -17.15 -94.79
CA SER A 20 5.08 -16.24 -94.54
C SER A 20 4.96 -15.48 -93.20
N GLN A 21 5.35 -14.19 -93.28
CA GLN A 21 4.68 -13.03 -92.65
C GLN A 21 4.61 -12.98 -91.12
N LYS A 22 5.48 -12.15 -90.51
CA LYS A 22 5.16 -11.10 -89.51
C LYS A 22 6.44 -10.69 -88.77
N TYR A 23 7.10 -9.61 -89.20
CA TYR A 23 8.01 -8.89 -88.29
C TYR A 23 7.89 -7.38 -88.54
N CYS A 24 7.15 -6.71 -87.67
CA CYS A 24 7.60 -5.45 -87.10
C CYS A 24 8.03 -5.80 -85.67
N THR A 25 9.34 -5.85 -85.42
CA THR A 25 9.87 -5.94 -84.06
C THR A 25 9.84 -4.55 -83.43
N TYR A 26 9.13 -4.40 -82.32
CA TYR A 26 9.27 -3.24 -81.44
C TYR A 26 9.82 -3.72 -80.10
N SER A 27 10.94 -3.14 -79.68
CA SER A 27 11.52 -3.30 -78.34
C SER A 27 11.36 -1.97 -77.62
N GLY A 28 10.34 -1.88 -76.76
CA GLY A 28 10.14 -0.75 -75.85
C GLY A 28 10.11 -1.28 -74.42
N VAL A 29 11.11 -0.90 -73.63
CA VAL A 29 11.29 -1.30 -72.23
C VAL A 29 10.60 -0.27 -71.33
N GLY A 30 9.61 -0.71 -70.59
CA GLY A 30 9.11 -0.07 -69.37
C GLY A 30 8.20 -1.08 -68.67
N GLU A 31 8.46 -1.35 -67.40
CA GLU A 31 8.11 -2.59 -66.69
C GLU A 31 6.60 -2.77 -66.38
N ASP A 32 5.70 -1.95 -66.93
CA ASP A 32 4.28 -1.91 -66.52
C ASP A 32 3.24 -1.98 -67.66
N TYR A 33 3.61 -2.41 -68.88
CA TYR A 33 2.68 -2.44 -70.02
C TYR A 33 2.51 -3.83 -70.63
N ASN A 34 1.26 -4.34 -70.66
CA ASN A 34 0.86 -5.49 -71.48
C ASN A 34 0.06 -5.01 -72.70
N ILE A 35 0.71 -4.34 -73.65
CA ILE A 35 0.09 -4.03 -74.95
C ILE A 35 0.47 -5.13 -75.93
N LYS A 36 -0.52 -5.95 -76.33
CA LYS A 36 -0.33 -6.99 -77.34
C LYS A 36 -0.77 -6.46 -78.71
N PHE A 37 0.20 -6.27 -79.61
CA PHE A 37 -0.08 -5.91 -81.00
C PHE A 37 -0.18 -7.17 -81.85
N ASP A 38 -1.35 -7.46 -82.38
CA ASP A 38 -1.53 -8.51 -83.38
C ASP A 38 -1.74 -7.88 -84.76
N VAL A 39 -0.69 -7.85 -85.59
CA VAL A 39 -0.83 -7.52 -87.01
C VAL A 39 -1.63 -8.63 -87.68
N LEU A 40 -2.91 -8.41 -87.91
CA LEU A 40 -3.81 -9.33 -88.61
C LEU A 40 -4.04 -8.84 -90.04
N GLN A 41 -3.46 -9.58 -91.00
CA GLN A 41 -3.77 -9.70 -92.43
C GLN A 41 -4.24 -8.45 -93.22
N THR A 42 -3.60 -8.26 -94.37
CA THR A 42 -4.12 -7.46 -95.49
C THR A 42 -5.38 -8.13 -96.07
N TYR A 43 -6.55 -7.50 -95.92
CA TYR A 43 -7.77 -7.89 -96.62
C TYR A 43 -8.23 -6.75 -97.52
N GLY A 44 -8.30 -7.02 -98.81
CA GLY A 44 -8.80 -6.08 -99.82
C GLY A 44 -8.84 -6.74 -101.19
N VAL A 45 -9.91 -7.49 -101.47
CA VAL A 45 -10.30 -7.81 -102.84
C VAL A 45 -10.81 -6.50 -103.47
N GLY A 46 -10.04 -5.94 -104.40
CA GLY A 46 -10.49 -4.86 -105.28
C GLY A 46 -10.17 -3.41 -104.86
N PHE A 47 -9.69 -3.14 -103.65
CA PHE A 47 -9.24 -1.81 -103.24
C PHE A 47 -8.06 -1.87 -102.24
N HIS A 48 -7.01 -1.08 -102.49
CA HIS A 48 -5.71 -1.08 -101.79
C HIS A 48 -5.79 -0.53 -100.34
N TYR A 49 -6.20 -1.34 -99.36
CA TYR A 49 -6.17 -0.95 -97.94
C TYR A 49 -5.35 -1.93 -97.08
N SER A 50 -4.50 -1.40 -96.20
CA SER A 50 -3.80 -2.16 -95.15
C SER A 50 -4.38 -1.76 -93.78
N TYR A 51 -4.76 -2.76 -92.98
CA TYR A 51 -5.35 -2.55 -91.65
C TYR A 51 -4.39 -3.06 -90.57
N LEU A 52 -4.24 -2.30 -89.48
CA LEU A 52 -3.64 -2.76 -88.23
C LEU A 52 -4.76 -3.07 -87.24
N SER A 53 -4.76 -4.28 -86.69
CA SER A 53 -5.59 -4.62 -85.52
C SER A 53 -4.78 -4.35 -84.25
N VAL A 54 -5.38 -3.66 -83.28
CA VAL A 54 -4.81 -3.50 -81.94
C VAL A 54 -5.80 -4.12 -80.95
N ILE A 55 -5.33 -5.07 -80.15
CA ILE A 55 -6.14 -5.76 -79.14
C ILE A 55 -5.61 -5.36 -77.77
N PHE A 56 -6.46 -4.72 -76.97
CA PHE A 56 -6.18 -4.47 -75.56
C PHE A 56 -6.78 -5.60 -74.75
N THR A 57 -5.95 -6.41 -74.10
CA THR A 57 -6.43 -7.50 -73.23
C THR A 57 -6.72 -7.01 -71.81
N THR A 58 -5.97 -6.03 -71.30
CA THR A 58 -6.22 -5.35 -70.01
C THR A 58 -5.23 -4.19 -69.86
N CYS A 59 -5.70 -2.98 -69.58
CA CYS A 59 -4.88 -1.93 -68.97
C CYS A 59 -5.30 -1.83 -67.51
N ASN A 60 -4.55 -2.45 -66.61
CA ASN A 60 -4.58 -2.08 -65.20
C ASN A 60 -3.30 -1.32 -64.92
N TYR A 61 -3.42 -0.03 -64.65
CA TYR A 61 -2.28 0.82 -64.30
C TYR A 61 -2.49 1.40 -62.89
N THR A 62 -1.41 1.44 -62.11
CA THR A 62 -1.24 2.35 -60.97
C THR A 62 0.08 3.10 -61.20
N ILE A 63 0.01 4.39 -61.56
CA ILE A 63 1.14 5.30 -61.75
C ILE A 63 1.07 6.24 -60.56
N PRO A 64 2.11 6.28 -59.71
CA PRO A 64 2.20 7.26 -58.66
C PRO A 64 2.50 8.64 -59.27
N CYS A 65 1.48 9.49 -59.40
CA CYS A 65 1.64 10.89 -59.80
C CYS A 65 1.80 11.77 -58.54
N GLY A 66 3.03 12.20 -58.27
CA GLY A 66 3.30 13.28 -57.31
C GLY A 66 3.19 12.90 -55.83
N SER A 67 3.69 13.79 -54.98
CA SER A 67 3.93 13.57 -53.55
C SER A 67 2.69 13.43 -52.65
N ASN A 68 1.49 13.35 -53.21
CA ASN A 68 0.25 13.18 -52.47
C ASN A 68 -0.45 11.90 -52.92
N SER A 69 -0.43 10.90 -52.04
CA SER A 69 -1.06 9.59 -52.19
C SER A 69 -2.53 9.68 -52.58
N ASN A 70 -2.85 9.48 -53.86
CA ASN A 70 -4.16 9.06 -54.33
C ASN A 70 -3.95 8.22 -55.59
N ASN A 71 -4.24 6.92 -55.50
CA ASN A 71 -4.21 6.00 -56.63
C ASN A 71 -5.39 6.33 -57.55
N VAL A 72 -5.13 6.88 -58.73
CA VAL A 72 -6.15 6.97 -59.78
C VAL A 72 -6.16 5.64 -60.53
N LEU A 73 -7.19 4.82 -60.29
CA LEU A 73 -7.44 3.60 -61.05
C LEU A 73 -8.09 3.99 -62.38
N CYS A 74 -7.35 3.90 -63.49
CA CYS A 74 -8.00 3.80 -64.80
C CYS A 74 -8.48 2.36 -64.96
N GLY A 75 -9.80 2.17 -65.09
CA GLY A 75 -10.41 0.85 -65.14
C GLY A 75 -9.95 -0.01 -66.30
N SER A 76 -10.25 -1.31 -66.21
CA SER A 76 -10.01 -2.28 -67.27
C SER A 76 -10.86 -1.96 -68.51
N TYR A 77 -10.31 -1.29 -69.51
CA TYR A 77 -11.01 -1.07 -70.77
C TYR A 77 -10.81 -2.25 -71.71
N SER A 78 -11.88 -2.99 -71.97
CA SER A 78 -11.92 -4.00 -73.03
C SER A 78 -12.58 -3.38 -74.27
N ILE A 79 -11.77 -3.05 -75.29
CA ILE A 79 -12.31 -2.55 -76.56
C ILE A 79 -12.85 -3.73 -77.35
N VAL A 80 -14.09 -4.10 -77.04
CA VAL A 80 -14.94 -4.92 -77.91
C VAL A 80 -15.92 -3.95 -78.58
N PRO A 81 -15.96 -3.86 -79.92
CA PRO A 81 -15.37 -4.75 -80.91
C PRO A 81 -14.00 -4.28 -81.43
N ARG A 82 -13.17 -5.23 -81.87
CA ARG A 82 -11.90 -5.01 -82.60
C ARG A 82 -12.08 -3.88 -83.62
N LYS A 83 -11.44 -2.74 -83.42
CA LYS A 83 -11.38 -1.68 -84.44
C LYS A 83 -10.10 -1.79 -85.26
N TYR A 84 -10.26 -1.61 -86.57
CA TYR A 84 -9.19 -1.62 -87.55
C TYR A 84 -8.64 -0.20 -87.71
N LEU A 85 -7.33 -0.02 -87.56
CA LEU A 85 -6.64 1.24 -87.82
C LEU A 85 -6.07 1.20 -89.25
N SER A 86 -6.46 2.13 -90.12
CA SER A 86 -5.94 2.21 -91.49
C SER A 86 -4.57 2.89 -91.50
N LEU A 87 -3.50 2.13 -91.65
CA LEU A 87 -2.14 2.67 -91.61
C LEU A 87 -1.53 2.80 -93.01
N GLY A 88 -0.83 3.91 -93.25
CA GLY A 88 0.27 3.94 -94.21
C GLY A 88 -0.05 4.24 -95.68
N PHE A 89 -1.10 4.99 -96.03
CA PHE A 89 -1.29 5.39 -97.45
C PHE A 89 -1.80 6.82 -97.68
N VAL A 90 -2.34 7.49 -96.67
CA VAL A 90 -2.72 8.91 -96.76
C VAL A 90 -1.61 9.75 -96.13
N ASN A 91 -0.80 10.35 -96.99
CA ASN A 91 0.33 11.18 -96.57
C ASN A 91 -0.19 12.43 -95.84
N GLY A 92 0.21 12.64 -94.58
CA GLY A 92 -0.07 13.84 -93.81
C GLY A 92 -1.46 13.94 -93.16
N SER A 93 -2.32 12.92 -93.23
CA SER A 93 -3.62 12.95 -92.55
C SER A 93 -3.51 12.49 -91.09
N THR A 94 -3.95 13.35 -90.18
CA THR A 94 -4.13 13.03 -88.75
C THR A 94 -5.50 12.41 -88.55
N HIS A 95 -5.57 11.24 -87.93
CA HIS A 95 -6.82 10.58 -87.58
C HIS A 95 -6.88 10.36 -86.08
N SER A 96 -7.97 10.80 -85.45
CA SER A 96 -8.20 10.65 -84.02
C SER A 96 -9.41 9.76 -83.74
N TYR A 97 -9.32 8.91 -82.72
CA TYR A 97 -10.40 8.08 -82.22
C TYR A 97 -10.53 8.27 -80.71
N SER A 98 -11.72 8.64 -80.24
CA SER A 98 -12.06 8.72 -78.82
C SER A 98 -13.04 7.63 -78.46
N LYS A 99 -12.77 6.85 -77.42
CA LYS A 99 -13.80 6.04 -76.75
C LYS A 99 -13.40 5.74 -75.31
N ASP A 100 -14.37 5.85 -74.39
CA ASP A 100 -14.23 5.43 -72.98
C ASP A 100 -13.00 6.05 -72.28
N GLY A 101 -12.73 7.34 -72.52
CA GLY A 101 -11.59 8.05 -71.92
C GLY A 101 -10.23 7.80 -72.62
N LEU A 102 -10.17 6.93 -73.64
CA LEU A 102 -8.98 6.70 -74.47
C LEU A 102 -9.09 7.44 -75.81
N MET A 103 -8.10 8.29 -76.08
CA MET A 103 -7.87 8.98 -77.34
C MET A 103 -6.71 8.31 -78.10
N ILE A 104 -6.88 7.99 -79.38
CA ILE A 104 -5.84 7.44 -80.27
C ILE A 104 -5.67 8.40 -81.43
N THR A 105 -4.50 8.98 -81.64
CA THR A 105 -4.18 9.85 -82.78
C THR A 105 -3.10 9.23 -83.64
N TYR A 106 -3.21 9.21 -84.97
CA TYR A 106 -2.12 8.72 -85.83
C TYR A 106 -1.89 9.56 -87.08
N ILE A 107 -0.64 9.60 -87.55
CA ILE A 107 -0.17 10.37 -88.72
C ILE A 107 0.74 9.48 -89.56
N SER A 108 0.46 9.31 -90.86
CA SER A 108 1.31 8.57 -91.80
C SER A 108 2.05 9.52 -92.75
N GLN A 109 3.35 9.31 -92.96
CA GLN A 109 4.20 10.10 -93.86
C GLN A 109 4.87 9.20 -94.90
N ASP A 110 4.81 9.59 -96.18
CA ASP A 110 5.60 8.99 -97.27
C ASP A 110 7.07 9.41 -97.10
N THR A 111 7.98 8.44 -96.94
CA THR A 111 9.41 8.69 -96.68
C THR A 111 10.31 8.33 -97.87
N THR A 112 9.73 8.16 -99.06
CA THR A 112 10.45 7.71 -100.27
C THR A 112 10.44 8.73 -101.40
N ASN A 113 11.58 8.80 -102.12
CA ASN A 113 11.72 9.50 -103.41
C ASN A 113 11.44 8.58 -104.62
N ASP A 114 10.91 7.37 -104.40
CA ASP A 114 10.69 6.33 -105.42
C ASP A 114 9.18 6.13 -105.66
N ASN A 115 8.75 6.32 -106.91
CA ASN A 115 7.36 6.15 -107.31
C ASN A 115 6.89 4.68 -107.32
N ASP A 116 7.82 3.73 -107.41
CA ASP A 116 7.49 2.31 -107.60
C ASP A 116 7.57 1.48 -106.30
N CYS A 117 8.23 1.98 -105.26
CA CYS A 117 8.44 1.27 -103.98
C CYS A 117 8.32 2.21 -102.77
N LYS A 118 7.10 2.66 -102.47
CA LYS A 118 6.87 3.61 -101.38
C LYS A 118 7.12 3.02 -99.98
N ARG A 119 7.76 3.81 -99.11
CA ARG A 119 7.86 3.57 -97.65
C ARG A 119 6.98 4.57 -96.92
N TYR A 120 6.27 4.07 -95.91
CA TYR A 120 5.46 4.90 -95.04
C TYR A 120 5.94 4.77 -93.60
N THR A 121 5.97 5.89 -92.91
CA THR A 121 6.23 6.00 -91.47
C THR A 121 4.96 6.51 -90.79
N THR A 122 4.38 5.73 -89.87
CA THR A 122 3.18 6.12 -89.12
C THR A 122 3.49 6.32 -87.65
N ASN A 123 3.24 7.53 -87.12
CA ASN A 123 3.26 7.80 -85.68
C ASN A 123 1.86 7.57 -85.10
N VAL A 124 1.76 6.84 -83.98
CA VAL A 124 0.50 6.57 -83.24
C VAL A 124 0.67 7.03 -81.80
N ILE A 125 -0.25 7.86 -81.31
CA ILE A 125 -0.28 8.49 -79.99
C ILE A 125 -1.53 8.02 -79.25
N PHE A 126 -1.38 7.48 -78.05
CA PHE A 126 -2.47 7.11 -77.15
C PHE A 126 -2.53 8.11 -75.99
N GLN A 127 -3.71 8.62 -75.64
CA GLN A 127 -3.92 9.55 -74.53
C GLN A 127 -5.11 9.10 -73.65
N CYS A 128 -4.91 8.89 -72.35
CA CYS A 128 -5.99 8.58 -71.41
C CYS A 128 -6.43 9.83 -70.63
N ARG A 129 -7.74 10.08 -70.51
CA ARG A 129 -8.35 11.11 -69.64
C ARG A 129 -9.17 10.45 -68.52
N PRO A 130 -8.92 10.76 -67.23
CA PRO A 130 -9.64 10.17 -66.09
C PRO A 130 -11.13 10.56 -66.00
N ASP A 131 -11.52 11.72 -66.54
CA ASP A 131 -12.91 12.18 -66.51
C ASP A 131 -13.63 11.75 -67.80
N GLY A 132 -14.35 10.64 -67.68
CA GLY A 132 -15.28 10.16 -68.69
C GLY A 132 -16.49 11.07 -68.80
N ASP A 133 -16.39 12.15 -69.58
CA ASP A 133 -17.49 12.82 -70.26
C ASP A 133 -16.95 14.05 -71.00
N VAL A 134 -16.76 13.95 -72.31
CA VAL A 134 -16.91 15.14 -73.17
C VAL A 134 -17.60 14.68 -74.45
N SER A 135 -18.85 15.09 -74.57
CA SER A 135 -19.70 14.96 -75.75
C SER A 135 -18.98 15.41 -77.01
N ASP A 136 -19.25 14.70 -78.11
CA ASP A 136 -18.98 15.17 -79.48
C ASP A 136 -19.40 16.64 -79.62
N SER A 137 -18.51 17.44 -80.23
CA SER A 137 -18.59 18.90 -80.45
C SER A 137 -18.11 19.79 -79.30
N LEU A 138 -16.89 20.32 -79.42
CA LEU A 138 -16.70 21.78 -79.35
C LEU A 138 -15.39 22.18 -80.03
N ASP A 139 -15.55 22.99 -81.06
CA ASP A 139 -14.52 23.79 -81.70
C ASP A 139 -14.07 24.88 -80.71
N VAL A 140 -12.77 25.17 -80.69
CA VAL A 140 -12.14 26.40 -80.16
C VAL A 140 -12.18 26.64 -78.64
N GLY A 141 -10.99 26.77 -78.03
CA GLY A 141 -10.83 27.57 -76.80
C GLY A 141 -9.74 27.09 -75.84
N ILE A 142 -8.52 27.58 -76.07
CA ILE A 142 -7.35 27.41 -75.22
C ILE A 142 -7.58 28.16 -73.89
N ASP A 143 -7.57 27.47 -72.75
CA ASP A 143 -6.77 27.81 -71.55
C ASP A 143 -7.21 27.01 -70.29
N ASN A 144 -6.29 26.15 -69.85
CA ASN A 144 -5.91 25.87 -68.46
C ASN A 144 -6.99 25.43 -67.44
N ILE A 145 -7.12 24.12 -67.23
CA ILE A 145 -7.10 23.46 -65.91
C ILE A 145 -6.47 22.07 -66.12
N LEU A 146 -5.31 21.82 -65.48
CA LEU A 146 -4.54 20.58 -65.55
C LEU A 146 -5.31 19.42 -64.90
N ILE A 147 -5.59 18.37 -65.67
CA ILE A 147 -5.97 17.05 -65.14
C ILE A 147 -5.11 16.01 -65.87
N ASP A 148 -4.29 15.30 -65.11
CA ASP A 148 -3.19 14.42 -65.54
C ASP A 148 -3.61 13.43 -66.65
N SER A 149 -3.04 13.60 -67.86
CA SER A 149 -3.23 12.67 -68.98
C SER A 149 -1.96 11.86 -69.26
N CYS A 150 -2.06 10.53 -69.36
CA CYS A 150 -0.95 9.66 -69.79
C CYS A 150 -0.87 9.59 -71.33
N ILE A 151 0.32 9.76 -71.91
CA ILE A 151 0.56 9.72 -73.36
C ILE A 151 1.59 8.63 -73.72
N VAL A 152 1.28 7.78 -74.72
CA VAL A 152 2.21 6.76 -75.27
C VAL A 152 2.34 6.92 -76.79
N GLU A 153 3.56 7.02 -77.32
CA GLU A 153 3.85 7.20 -78.76
C GLU A 153 4.65 6.01 -79.34
N PHE A 154 4.27 5.55 -80.55
CA PHE A 154 5.02 4.55 -81.31
C PHE A 154 5.15 4.94 -82.78
N THR A 155 6.29 4.61 -83.41
CA THR A 155 6.54 4.81 -84.85
C THR A 155 6.61 3.47 -85.58
N LEU A 156 5.76 3.28 -86.58
CA LEU A 156 5.73 2.10 -87.45
C LEU A 156 6.35 2.43 -88.81
N SER A 157 7.28 1.60 -89.31
CA SER A 157 7.86 1.73 -90.65
C SER A 157 7.56 0.49 -91.47
N SER A 158 6.95 0.64 -92.65
CA SER A 158 6.73 -0.47 -93.59
C SER A 158 7.77 -0.47 -94.72
N ARG A 159 8.20 -1.67 -95.15
CA ARG A 159 9.00 -1.90 -96.36
C ARG A 159 8.15 -2.73 -97.32
N THR A 160 7.82 -2.19 -98.48
CA THR A 160 7.27 -2.99 -99.58
C THR A 160 8.37 -3.95 -100.07
N VAL A 161 8.10 -5.26 -100.06
CA VAL A 161 8.98 -6.29 -100.60
C VAL A 161 8.40 -6.72 -101.94
N CYS A 162 9.09 -6.45 -103.04
CA CYS A 162 8.79 -7.03 -104.35
C CYS A 162 9.41 -8.44 -104.39
N GLN A 163 8.61 -9.50 -104.18
CA GLN A 163 9.10 -10.89 -104.17
C GLN A 163 8.25 -11.81 -105.06
N THR A 164 8.92 -12.81 -105.64
CA THR A 164 8.41 -13.90 -106.49
C THR A 164 7.38 -14.78 -105.76
N CYS A 165 6.71 -15.72 -106.45
CA CYS A 165 5.77 -16.70 -105.85
C CYS A 165 6.44 -18.06 -105.45
N PRO A 166 7.42 -18.15 -104.53
CA PRO A 166 8.02 -19.45 -104.19
C PRO A 166 7.10 -20.34 -103.32
N ASN A 167 6.02 -19.78 -102.77
CA ASN A 167 5.28 -20.38 -101.66
C ASN A 167 3.89 -20.90 -102.01
N CYS A 168 3.50 -20.88 -103.29
CA CYS A 168 2.22 -21.46 -103.69
C CYS A 168 2.18 -22.96 -103.39
N LEU A 169 1.13 -23.41 -102.71
CA LEU A 169 0.89 -24.81 -102.45
C LEU A 169 0.51 -25.50 -103.77
N LYS A 170 1.46 -26.28 -104.34
CA LYS A 170 1.34 -26.84 -105.70
C LYS A 170 0.07 -27.66 -105.94
N THR A 171 -0.47 -28.28 -104.90
CA THR A 171 -1.68 -29.11 -104.95
C THR A 171 -2.97 -28.29 -105.14
N HIS A 172 -2.98 -27.03 -104.73
CA HIS A 172 -4.15 -26.15 -104.74
C HIS A 172 -4.02 -24.92 -105.64
N GLN A 173 -2.89 -24.79 -106.33
CA GLN A 173 -2.63 -23.67 -107.22
C GLN A 173 -3.22 -23.94 -108.62
N THR A 174 -3.93 -22.95 -109.16
CA THR A 174 -4.33 -22.91 -110.59
C THR A 174 -3.44 -21.98 -111.41
N SER A 175 -2.88 -20.92 -110.81
CA SER A 175 -1.89 -20.00 -111.43
C SER A 175 -1.17 -19.14 -110.39
N CYS A 176 -0.11 -18.40 -110.74
CA CYS A 176 0.51 -17.36 -109.89
C CYS A 176 0.49 -16.03 -110.64
N ASN A 177 0.08 -14.96 -109.95
CA ASN A 177 0.16 -13.62 -110.48
C ASN A 177 1.54 -13.02 -110.16
N VAL A 178 2.41 -12.99 -111.17
CA VAL A 178 3.78 -12.46 -111.04
C VAL A 178 3.86 -10.98 -110.68
N LYS A 179 2.77 -10.21 -110.84
CA LYS A 179 2.72 -8.78 -110.46
C LYS A 179 2.37 -8.58 -108.99
N SER A 180 1.46 -9.38 -108.43
CA SER A 180 1.07 -9.28 -107.01
C SER A 180 1.86 -10.22 -106.09
N GLY A 181 2.49 -11.25 -106.64
CA GLY A 181 3.12 -12.34 -105.88
C GLY A 181 2.10 -13.33 -105.29
N TRP A 182 0.82 -13.26 -105.68
CA TRP A 182 -0.26 -14.06 -105.09
C TRP A 182 -0.62 -15.27 -105.95
N CYS A 183 -0.97 -16.37 -105.32
CA CYS A 183 -1.41 -17.60 -105.96
C CYS A 183 -2.91 -17.54 -106.24
N THR A 184 -3.34 -18.05 -107.39
CA THR A 184 -4.76 -18.30 -107.68
C THR A 184 -5.10 -19.70 -107.20
N CYS A 185 -6.05 -19.79 -106.29
CA CYS A 185 -6.38 -21.02 -105.58
C CYS A 185 -7.49 -21.82 -106.27
N ASP A 186 -7.56 -23.12 -105.97
CA ASP A 186 -8.72 -23.94 -106.30
C ASP A 186 -9.96 -23.52 -105.48
N GLY A 187 -11.12 -24.11 -105.77
CA GLY A 187 -12.36 -23.76 -105.05
C GLY A 187 -12.33 -24.08 -103.55
N ASN A 188 -11.48 -25.03 -103.14
CA ASN A 188 -11.42 -25.55 -101.76
C ASN A 188 -10.52 -24.71 -100.86
N THR A 189 -9.68 -23.84 -101.44
CA THR A 189 -8.65 -23.08 -100.71
C THR A 189 -8.73 -21.58 -101.00
N LYS A 190 -8.13 -20.79 -100.09
CA LYS A 190 -8.03 -19.33 -100.14
C LYS A 190 -6.69 -18.90 -99.56
N GLY A 191 -6.49 -17.58 -99.47
CA GLY A 191 -5.25 -16.99 -98.96
C GLY A 191 -4.20 -16.81 -100.04
N LEU A 192 -3.11 -16.11 -99.68
CA LEU A 192 -2.09 -15.68 -100.65
C LEU A 192 -1.30 -16.84 -101.28
N ASN A 193 -1.19 -17.97 -100.55
CA ASN A 193 -0.40 -19.14 -100.94
C ASN A 193 -1.25 -20.39 -101.23
N CYS A 194 -2.59 -20.28 -101.16
CA CYS A 194 -3.53 -21.41 -101.23
C CYS A 194 -3.31 -22.47 -100.13
N ASP A 195 -2.87 -22.00 -98.97
CA ASP A 195 -2.58 -22.77 -97.75
C ASP A 195 -3.70 -22.67 -96.70
N GLN A 196 -4.80 -21.97 -97.00
CA GLN A 196 -5.95 -21.84 -96.12
C GLN A 196 -7.17 -22.53 -96.72
N LEU A 197 -7.91 -23.30 -95.94
CA LEU A 197 -9.17 -23.89 -96.41
C LEU A 197 -10.23 -22.80 -96.62
N ASN A 198 -11.01 -22.92 -97.70
CA ASN A 198 -12.10 -22.01 -98.03
C ASN A 198 -13.39 -22.35 -97.25
N ALA A 199 -13.27 -22.33 -95.92
CA ALA A 199 -14.36 -22.54 -94.99
C ALA A 199 -14.32 -21.51 -93.85
N ASN A 200 -15.36 -21.48 -93.04
CA ASN A 200 -15.43 -20.64 -91.83
C ASN A 200 -16.19 -21.36 -90.71
N ILE A 201 -15.71 -21.22 -89.47
CA ILE A 201 -16.39 -21.70 -88.25
C ILE A 201 -17.02 -20.47 -87.57
N SER A 202 -18.33 -20.49 -87.36
CA SER A 202 -19.09 -19.42 -86.70
C SER A 202 -19.31 -19.67 -85.21
N SER A 203 -19.43 -20.94 -84.79
CA SER A 203 -19.55 -21.32 -83.38
C SER A 203 -19.15 -22.78 -83.17
N VAL A 204 -18.81 -23.12 -81.94
CA VAL A 204 -18.46 -24.50 -81.56
C VAL A 204 -19.20 -24.88 -80.29
N LEU A 205 -19.91 -26.00 -80.32
CA LEU A 205 -20.40 -26.67 -79.13
C LEU A 205 -19.30 -27.59 -78.60
N THR A 206 -18.80 -27.29 -77.41
CA THR A 206 -17.64 -27.97 -76.81
C THR A 206 -18.07 -29.14 -75.89
N PRO A 207 -17.27 -30.20 -75.74
CA PRO A 207 -17.56 -31.31 -74.83
C PRO A 207 -17.14 -30.96 -73.39
N THR A 208 -17.41 -31.84 -72.42
CA THR A 208 -16.82 -31.72 -71.07
C THR A 208 -15.37 -32.20 -71.06
N ILE A 209 -14.63 -31.96 -69.98
CA ILE A 209 -13.25 -32.45 -69.78
C ILE A 209 -13.08 -33.97 -69.99
N SER A 210 -14.16 -34.75 -69.86
CA SER A 210 -14.17 -36.20 -70.12
C SER A 210 -14.19 -36.58 -71.62
N GLY A 211 -14.29 -35.59 -72.52
CA GLY A 211 -14.43 -35.80 -73.96
C GLY A 211 -15.89 -35.93 -74.42
N GLY A 212 -16.08 -36.16 -75.73
CA GLY A 212 -17.40 -36.31 -76.34
C GLY A 212 -17.52 -35.69 -77.73
N ASP A 213 -18.76 -35.39 -78.12
CA ASP A 213 -19.09 -34.77 -79.40
C ASP A 213 -18.70 -33.28 -79.41
N VAL A 214 -18.03 -32.86 -80.48
CA VAL A 214 -17.73 -31.47 -80.84
C VAL A 214 -18.54 -31.13 -82.08
N ILE A 215 -19.36 -30.07 -82.02
CA ILE A 215 -20.17 -29.62 -83.16
C ILE A 215 -19.68 -28.24 -83.58
N MET A 216 -19.00 -28.17 -84.72
CA MET A 216 -18.59 -26.92 -85.36
C MET A 216 -19.71 -26.47 -86.30
N SER A 217 -20.28 -25.28 -86.09
CA SER A 217 -21.22 -24.66 -87.01
C SER A 217 -20.50 -23.59 -87.84
N GLY A 218 -20.91 -23.41 -89.09
CA GLY A 218 -20.19 -22.52 -90.00
C GLY A 218 -20.66 -22.63 -91.46
N ASP A 219 -19.78 -22.21 -92.37
CA ASP A 219 -19.93 -22.46 -93.81
C ASP A 219 -18.79 -23.36 -94.29
N PHE A 220 -19.15 -24.60 -94.62
CA PHE A 220 -18.24 -25.63 -95.11
C PHE A 220 -18.53 -25.99 -96.57
N SER A 221 -19.28 -25.15 -97.29
CA SER A 221 -19.80 -25.45 -98.62
C SER A 221 -18.70 -25.77 -99.64
N ASN A 222 -17.59 -25.04 -99.59
CA ASN A 222 -16.49 -25.19 -100.56
C ASN A 222 -15.54 -26.35 -100.25
N ILE A 223 -15.61 -26.94 -99.06
CA ILE A 223 -14.77 -28.09 -98.67
C ILE A 223 -15.58 -29.39 -98.55
N TYR A 224 -16.90 -29.33 -98.77
CA TYR A 224 -17.79 -30.48 -98.62
C TYR A 224 -17.45 -31.62 -99.59
N ASN A 225 -17.01 -31.30 -100.80
CA ASN A 225 -16.54 -32.24 -101.83
C ASN A 225 -15.29 -33.03 -101.41
N ILE A 226 -14.48 -32.49 -100.49
CA ILE A 226 -13.28 -33.14 -99.95
C ILE A 226 -13.48 -33.61 -98.50
N SER A 227 -14.72 -33.69 -98.02
CA SER A 227 -15.07 -34.05 -96.63
C SER A 227 -14.42 -35.36 -96.15
N SER A 228 -14.24 -36.35 -97.02
CA SER A 228 -13.57 -37.63 -96.70
C SER A 228 -12.07 -37.51 -96.45
N SER A 229 -11.44 -36.40 -96.87
CA SER A 229 -10.01 -36.12 -96.71
C SER A 229 -9.72 -35.13 -95.57
N ILE A 230 -10.74 -34.48 -95.01
CA ILE A 230 -10.57 -33.51 -93.93
C ILE A 230 -10.28 -34.24 -92.62
N THR A 231 -9.12 -33.93 -92.04
CA THR A 231 -8.73 -34.31 -90.68
C THR A 231 -8.93 -33.12 -89.75
N ILE A 232 -9.38 -33.38 -88.52
CA ILE A 232 -9.61 -32.35 -87.50
C ILE A 232 -8.78 -32.71 -86.28
N SER A 233 -7.97 -31.77 -85.79
CA SER A 233 -7.27 -31.90 -84.51
C SER A 233 -7.69 -30.78 -83.57
N ILE A 234 -7.81 -31.11 -82.28
CA ILE A 234 -8.08 -30.18 -81.19
C ILE A 234 -6.87 -30.23 -80.27
N GLY A 235 -6.06 -29.15 -80.28
CA GLY A 235 -4.74 -29.16 -79.68
C GLY A 235 -3.87 -30.25 -80.32
N THR A 236 -3.35 -31.17 -79.50
CA THR A 236 -2.55 -32.32 -79.95
C THR A 236 -3.39 -33.56 -80.30
N SER A 237 -4.68 -33.57 -79.97
CA SER A 237 -5.55 -34.73 -80.12
C SER A 237 -6.28 -34.72 -81.46
N ILE A 238 -6.36 -35.87 -82.13
CA ILE A 238 -7.05 -36.01 -83.41
C ILE A 238 -8.50 -36.41 -83.15
N CYS A 239 -9.45 -35.74 -83.80
CA CYS A 239 -10.87 -36.04 -83.73
C CYS A 239 -11.18 -37.35 -84.47
N ASN A 240 -11.94 -38.24 -83.82
CA ASN A 240 -12.51 -39.43 -84.43
C ASN A 240 -13.85 -39.09 -85.11
N SER A 241 -14.27 -39.90 -86.08
CA SER A 241 -15.61 -39.82 -86.70
C SER A 241 -16.04 -38.41 -87.18
N VAL A 242 -15.29 -37.83 -88.12
CA VAL A 242 -15.63 -36.54 -88.74
C VAL A 242 -16.82 -36.71 -89.69
N ILE A 243 -17.95 -36.05 -89.38
CA ILE A 243 -19.20 -36.14 -90.15
C ILE A 243 -19.65 -34.73 -90.53
N PHE A 244 -19.74 -34.46 -91.83
CA PHE A 244 -20.32 -33.23 -92.35
C PHE A 244 -21.84 -33.35 -92.43
N SER A 245 -22.56 -32.28 -92.05
CA SER A 245 -24.01 -32.22 -92.22
C SER A 245 -24.38 -32.11 -93.70
N SER A 246 -25.52 -32.68 -94.09
CA SER A 246 -26.00 -32.67 -95.49
C SER A 246 -26.24 -31.28 -96.06
N ASN A 247 -26.55 -30.30 -95.18
CA ASN A 247 -26.71 -28.88 -95.54
C ASN A 247 -25.38 -28.09 -95.49
N LYS A 248 -24.24 -28.75 -95.23
CA LYS A 248 -22.88 -28.17 -95.26
C LYS A 248 -22.62 -27.07 -94.21
N SER A 249 -23.50 -26.95 -93.22
CA SER A 249 -23.39 -25.91 -92.19
C SER A 249 -22.78 -26.39 -90.88
N GLN A 250 -22.60 -27.71 -90.71
CA GLN A 250 -22.05 -28.28 -89.49
C GLN A 250 -21.06 -29.41 -89.78
N ILE A 251 -20.06 -29.52 -88.90
CA ILE A 251 -19.18 -30.69 -88.81
C ILE A 251 -19.26 -31.21 -87.37
N LYS A 252 -19.59 -32.50 -87.23
CA LYS A 252 -19.54 -33.22 -85.96
C LYS A 252 -18.26 -34.07 -85.92
N CYS A 253 -17.50 -34.02 -84.84
CA CYS A 253 -16.42 -34.98 -84.58
C CYS A 253 -16.39 -35.37 -83.10
N THR A 254 -15.77 -36.51 -82.75
CA THR A 254 -15.61 -36.96 -81.36
C THR A 254 -14.18 -36.80 -80.89
N ILE A 255 -13.97 -36.30 -79.68
CA ILE A 255 -12.65 -36.12 -79.08
C ILE A 255 -12.58 -36.81 -77.71
N GLY A 256 -11.40 -37.27 -77.32
CA GLY A 256 -11.15 -37.80 -75.98
C GLY A 256 -11.11 -36.71 -74.90
N ALA A 257 -10.85 -37.14 -73.67
CA ALA A 257 -10.65 -36.24 -72.53
C ALA A 257 -9.53 -35.23 -72.78
N GLY A 258 -9.67 -34.04 -72.19
CA GLY A 258 -8.72 -32.93 -72.32
C GLY A 258 -9.12 -31.76 -71.42
N GLU A 259 -8.30 -30.70 -71.41
CA GLU A 259 -8.44 -29.58 -70.49
C GLU A 259 -8.11 -28.24 -71.16
N GLY A 260 -8.65 -27.16 -70.59
CA GLY A 260 -8.33 -25.77 -70.94
C GLY A 260 -8.72 -25.34 -72.36
N ASP A 261 -8.19 -24.19 -72.76
CA ASP A 261 -8.28 -23.67 -74.12
C ASP A 261 -7.44 -24.50 -75.09
N GLN A 262 -8.01 -24.85 -76.23
CA GLN A 262 -7.33 -25.55 -77.31
C GLN A 262 -7.65 -24.91 -78.66
N GLN A 263 -6.78 -25.14 -79.64
CA GLN A 263 -6.99 -24.71 -81.01
C GLN A 263 -7.60 -25.86 -81.84
N ILE A 264 -8.67 -25.57 -82.59
CA ILE A 264 -9.16 -26.49 -83.62
C ILE A 264 -8.39 -26.23 -84.91
N LYS A 265 -7.88 -27.30 -85.53
CA LYS A 265 -7.24 -27.27 -86.84
C LYS A 265 -7.92 -28.27 -87.77
N LEU A 266 -8.53 -27.76 -88.84
CA LEU A 266 -8.96 -28.56 -89.98
C LEU A 266 -7.81 -28.61 -90.99
N SER A 267 -7.56 -29.77 -91.58
CA SER A 267 -6.49 -30.00 -92.56
C SER A 267 -6.99 -30.93 -93.66
N ASP A 268 -6.73 -30.60 -94.93
CA ASP A 268 -7.04 -31.48 -96.07
C ASP A 268 -5.98 -32.55 -96.36
N GLY A 269 -4.90 -32.57 -95.59
CA GLY A 269 -3.78 -33.49 -95.77
C GLY A 269 -2.83 -33.11 -96.91
N ASN A 270 -3.16 -32.09 -97.72
CA ASN A 270 -2.35 -31.60 -98.85
C ASN A 270 -1.67 -30.25 -98.55
N GLY A 271 -1.87 -29.71 -97.34
CA GLY A 271 -1.16 -28.56 -96.79
C GLY A 271 -2.06 -27.38 -96.47
N ALA A 272 -3.32 -27.38 -96.93
CA ALA A 272 -4.25 -26.30 -96.61
C ALA A 272 -4.94 -26.55 -95.26
N THR A 273 -5.05 -25.50 -94.44
CA THR A 273 -5.59 -25.62 -93.08
C THR A 273 -6.58 -24.50 -92.73
N LEU A 274 -7.48 -24.76 -91.78
CA LEU A 274 -8.30 -23.73 -91.12
C LEU A 274 -8.08 -23.87 -89.61
N ILE A 275 -7.72 -22.76 -88.97
CA ILE A 275 -7.44 -22.67 -87.55
C ILE A 275 -8.55 -21.89 -86.85
N TYR A 276 -9.02 -22.37 -85.70
CA TYR A 276 -10.01 -21.71 -84.85
C TYR A 276 -9.58 -21.76 -83.38
N ASP A 277 -9.41 -20.59 -82.76
CA ASP A 277 -8.85 -20.42 -81.40
C ASP A 277 -9.91 -20.33 -80.29
N GLY A 278 -11.19 -20.58 -80.59
CA GLY A 278 -12.30 -20.42 -79.64
C GLY A 278 -12.84 -21.70 -79.01
N PHE A 279 -12.02 -22.75 -78.87
CA PHE A 279 -12.41 -24.02 -78.27
C PHE A 279 -11.84 -24.14 -76.85
N TYR A 280 -12.66 -24.63 -75.92
CA TYR A 280 -12.23 -25.00 -74.57
C TYR A 280 -13.01 -26.23 -74.11
N TYR A 281 -12.40 -27.06 -73.27
CA TYR A 281 -13.10 -28.16 -72.61
C TYR A 281 -13.97 -27.62 -71.46
N ARG A 282 -15.26 -27.97 -71.43
CA ARG A 282 -16.15 -27.55 -70.33
C ARG A 282 -15.81 -28.27 -69.04
N ALA A 283 -15.37 -27.53 -68.03
CA ALA A 283 -15.13 -28.00 -66.67
C ALA A 283 -16.42 -27.87 -65.84
N PRO A 284 -17.09 -28.98 -65.47
CA PRO A 284 -18.26 -28.91 -64.60
C PRO A 284 -17.85 -28.44 -63.20
N CYS A 285 -18.69 -27.62 -62.56
CA CYS A 285 -18.45 -27.23 -61.17
C CYS A 285 -18.56 -28.44 -60.24
N SER A 286 -17.64 -28.52 -59.26
CA SER A 286 -17.59 -29.61 -58.28
C SER A 286 -18.76 -29.59 -57.27
N VAL A 287 -19.50 -28.48 -57.22
CA VAL A 287 -20.57 -28.19 -56.26
C VAL A 287 -21.73 -27.47 -56.95
N GLU A 288 -22.91 -27.58 -56.37
CA GLU A 288 -24.07 -26.81 -56.81
C GLU A 288 -23.90 -25.33 -56.41
N CYS A 289 -23.83 -24.44 -57.40
CA CYS A 289 -23.66 -22.99 -57.19
C CYS A 289 -24.96 -22.28 -56.80
N SER A 290 -26.11 -22.86 -57.14
CA SER A 290 -27.43 -22.28 -56.86
C SER A 290 -27.75 -22.34 -55.36
N PRO A 291 -28.43 -21.32 -54.78
CA PRO A 291 -28.99 -20.12 -55.42
C PRO A 291 -28.03 -18.91 -55.46
N PHE A 292 -26.83 -19.02 -54.90
CA PHE A 292 -25.93 -17.87 -54.67
C PHE A 292 -24.89 -17.63 -55.75
N GLY A 293 -24.89 -18.44 -56.81
CA GLY A 293 -23.98 -18.27 -57.93
C GLY A 293 -24.41 -19.06 -59.17
N LYS A 294 -23.62 -18.90 -60.23
CA LYS A 294 -23.76 -19.65 -61.48
C LYS A 294 -22.44 -20.33 -61.81
N CYS A 295 -22.50 -21.57 -62.29
CA CYS A 295 -21.30 -22.29 -62.67
C CYS A 295 -20.65 -21.63 -63.90
N ASN A 296 -19.35 -21.32 -63.81
CA ASN A 296 -18.54 -20.98 -64.96
C ASN A 296 -17.91 -22.26 -65.52
N ASP A 297 -18.47 -22.79 -66.60
CA ASP A 297 -18.01 -24.03 -67.23
C ASP A 297 -16.66 -23.89 -67.97
N HIS A 298 -16.13 -22.69 -68.10
CA HIS A 298 -14.77 -22.46 -68.62
C HIS A 298 -13.69 -22.73 -67.56
N VAL A 299 -14.01 -22.50 -66.27
CA VAL A 299 -13.05 -22.59 -65.14
C VAL A 299 -13.39 -23.73 -64.17
N GLY A 300 -14.66 -24.14 -64.08
CA GLY A 300 -15.14 -25.13 -63.11
C GLY A 300 -15.42 -24.58 -61.71
N ASN A 301 -15.51 -23.25 -61.57
CA ASN A 301 -15.82 -22.55 -60.31
C ASN A 301 -17.15 -21.81 -60.40
N CYS A 302 -17.81 -21.62 -59.26
CA CYS A 302 -19.00 -20.80 -59.18
C CYS A 302 -18.65 -19.31 -59.25
N ILE A 303 -19.42 -18.53 -60.03
CA ILE A 303 -19.44 -17.06 -59.99
C ILE A 303 -20.55 -16.66 -59.03
N CYS A 304 -20.19 -16.08 -57.88
CA CYS A 304 -21.12 -15.74 -56.81
C CYS A 304 -21.83 -14.40 -57.04
N ASN A 305 -23.01 -14.26 -56.45
CA ASN A 305 -23.69 -12.98 -56.31
C ASN A 305 -23.08 -12.17 -55.15
N ASP A 306 -23.57 -10.95 -54.93
CA ASP A 306 -23.00 -10.03 -53.94
C ASP A 306 -23.07 -10.54 -52.50
N VAL A 307 -23.91 -11.54 -52.20
CA VAL A 307 -24.15 -12.07 -50.84
C VAL A 307 -23.16 -13.17 -50.46
N ALA A 308 -22.49 -13.79 -51.43
CA ALA A 308 -21.58 -14.92 -51.22
C ALA A 308 -20.21 -14.72 -51.88
N ILE A 309 -19.18 -15.37 -51.33
CA ILE A 309 -17.82 -15.42 -51.87
C ILE A 309 -17.27 -16.84 -51.86
N GLY A 310 -16.11 -17.03 -52.50
CA GLY A 310 -15.43 -18.31 -52.63
C GLY A 310 -15.74 -19.00 -53.96
N THR A 311 -15.06 -20.11 -54.24
CA THR A 311 -15.23 -20.87 -55.48
C THR A 311 -16.52 -21.70 -55.51
N ASP A 312 -17.19 -21.86 -54.37
CA ASP A 312 -18.41 -22.64 -54.17
C ASP A 312 -19.64 -21.79 -53.81
N CYS A 313 -19.47 -20.47 -53.61
CA CYS A 313 -20.50 -19.54 -53.15
C CYS A 313 -21.19 -19.97 -51.84
N LYS A 314 -20.47 -20.62 -50.93
CA LYS A 314 -21.00 -21.06 -49.62
C LYS A 314 -20.58 -20.16 -48.45
N THR A 315 -19.66 -19.22 -48.69
CA THR A 315 -19.19 -18.29 -47.66
C THR A 315 -19.94 -16.97 -47.75
N LEU A 316 -20.43 -16.43 -46.63
CA LEU A 316 -21.08 -15.11 -46.60
C LEU A 316 -20.09 -14.01 -47.03
N ASN A 317 -20.52 -13.11 -47.92
CA ASN A 317 -19.78 -11.92 -48.29
C ASN A 317 -19.94 -10.83 -47.24
N LEU A 318 -19.15 -10.93 -46.17
CA LEU A 318 -19.09 -9.92 -45.12
C LEU A 318 -17.65 -9.73 -44.67
N GLN A 319 -17.37 -8.60 -44.03
CA GLN A 319 -16.08 -8.31 -43.43
C GLN A 319 -16.25 -8.10 -41.94
N LEU A 320 -15.55 -8.88 -41.12
CA LEU A 320 -15.50 -8.70 -39.67
C LEU A 320 -14.14 -8.13 -39.27
N ASP A 321 -14.12 -6.85 -38.92
CA ASP A 321 -12.90 -6.11 -38.59
C ASP A 321 -12.49 -6.32 -37.13
N SER A 322 -13.41 -6.07 -36.20
CA SER A 322 -13.16 -6.18 -34.77
C SER A 322 -14.39 -6.63 -33.99
N VAL A 323 -14.16 -7.08 -32.76
CA VAL A 323 -15.22 -7.57 -31.87
C VAL A 323 -15.01 -6.95 -30.51
N THR A 324 -16.06 -6.35 -29.96
CA THR A 324 -16.04 -5.89 -28.57
C THR A 324 -16.34 -7.08 -27.68
N PRO A 325 -15.36 -7.55 -26.87
CA PRO A 325 -15.57 -8.69 -25.99
C PRO A 325 -16.51 -8.35 -24.83
N THR A 326 -17.09 -9.38 -24.21
CA THR A 326 -17.89 -9.28 -22.99
C THR A 326 -17.23 -10.02 -21.84
N PHE A 327 -17.73 -9.82 -20.62
CA PHE A 327 -17.26 -10.56 -19.46
C PHE A 327 -17.72 -12.02 -19.47
N VAL A 328 -17.04 -12.89 -18.72
CA VAL A 328 -17.39 -14.31 -18.53
C VAL A 328 -18.84 -14.57 -18.08
N THR A 329 -19.50 -13.58 -17.51
CA THR A 329 -20.92 -13.60 -17.14
C THR A 329 -21.88 -13.50 -18.33
N GLY A 330 -21.37 -13.21 -19.53
CA GLY A 330 -22.15 -12.93 -20.73
C GLY A 330 -22.44 -11.43 -20.90
N GLY A 331 -23.28 -11.08 -21.86
CA GLY A 331 -23.66 -9.69 -22.11
C GLY A 331 -23.79 -9.35 -23.60
N GLN A 332 -23.84 -8.04 -23.88
CA GLN A 332 -23.91 -7.52 -25.24
C GLN A 332 -22.55 -7.66 -25.94
N VAL A 333 -22.58 -8.18 -27.16
CA VAL A 333 -21.43 -8.31 -28.05
C VAL A 333 -21.67 -7.43 -29.27
N TYR A 334 -20.64 -6.70 -29.68
CA TYR A 334 -20.65 -5.86 -30.89
C TYR A 334 -19.61 -6.39 -31.88
N LEU A 335 -20.06 -6.76 -33.06
CA LEU A 335 -19.24 -7.17 -34.19
C LEU A 335 -19.15 -5.98 -35.15
N ASN A 336 -17.96 -5.38 -35.27
CA ASN A 336 -17.72 -4.23 -36.14
C ASN A 336 -17.13 -4.69 -37.47
N GLY A 337 -17.64 -4.15 -38.57
CA GLY A 337 -17.22 -4.58 -39.90
C GLY A 337 -18.03 -3.95 -41.02
N ASN A 338 -18.11 -4.65 -42.15
CA ASN A 338 -19.00 -4.33 -43.26
C ASN A 338 -19.95 -5.50 -43.51
N PHE A 339 -21.23 -5.28 -43.23
CA PHE A 339 -22.30 -6.26 -43.38
C PHE A 339 -23.35 -5.84 -44.43
N LEU A 340 -23.02 -4.86 -45.28
CA LEU A 340 -23.97 -4.29 -46.26
C LEU A 340 -24.57 -5.35 -47.19
N ASN A 341 -23.76 -6.31 -47.63
CA ASN A 341 -24.17 -7.36 -48.56
C ASN A 341 -25.06 -8.44 -47.93
N VAL A 342 -25.15 -8.48 -46.60
CA VAL A 342 -25.95 -9.47 -45.84
C VAL A 342 -27.07 -8.81 -45.04
N LYS A 343 -27.34 -7.52 -45.27
CA LYS A 343 -28.35 -6.73 -44.53
C LYS A 343 -29.77 -7.29 -44.60
N ASP A 344 -30.10 -7.94 -45.71
CA ASP A 344 -31.43 -8.49 -46.00
C ASP A 344 -31.58 -9.96 -45.59
N LEU A 345 -30.56 -10.55 -44.95
CA LEU A 345 -30.56 -11.93 -44.48
C LEU A 345 -30.91 -12.02 -42.99
N SER A 346 -31.64 -13.06 -42.61
CA SER A 346 -31.79 -13.47 -41.20
C SER A 346 -30.53 -14.17 -40.73
N LEU A 347 -29.74 -13.51 -39.89
CA LEU A 347 -28.46 -14.01 -39.39
C LEU A 347 -28.58 -14.65 -38.00
N THR A 348 -27.89 -15.76 -37.79
CA THR A 348 -27.57 -16.32 -36.48
C THR A 348 -26.07 -16.16 -36.21
N ILE A 349 -25.71 -15.96 -34.94
CA ILE A 349 -24.33 -15.82 -34.51
C ILE A 349 -24.05 -16.89 -33.45
N LYS A 350 -22.97 -17.63 -33.60
CA LYS A 350 -22.42 -18.52 -32.57
C LYS A 350 -21.02 -18.07 -32.19
N ILE A 351 -20.72 -18.09 -30.90
CA ILE A 351 -19.39 -17.85 -30.36
C ILE A 351 -18.96 -19.12 -29.65
N GLY A 352 -18.08 -19.88 -30.30
CA GLY A 352 -17.85 -21.30 -29.98
C GLY A 352 -19.14 -22.09 -30.14
N ASP A 353 -19.52 -22.81 -29.09
CA ASP A 353 -20.74 -23.64 -29.06
C ASP A 353 -21.99 -22.88 -28.60
N ILE A 354 -21.86 -21.61 -28.20
CA ILE A 354 -22.95 -20.82 -27.62
C ILE A 354 -23.60 -19.96 -28.70
N GLU A 355 -24.90 -20.13 -28.88
CA GLU A 355 -25.69 -19.31 -29.79
C GLU A 355 -26.11 -17.99 -29.14
N CYS A 356 -25.89 -16.89 -29.86
CA CYS A 356 -26.24 -15.54 -29.47
C CYS A 356 -27.74 -15.29 -29.64
N SER A 357 -28.32 -14.49 -28.73
CA SER A 357 -29.72 -14.05 -28.79
C SER A 357 -29.83 -12.58 -29.21
N ASP A 358 -31.01 -12.11 -29.64
CA ASP A 358 -31.26 -10.70 -30.02
C ASP A 358 -30.29 -10.16 -31.09
N VAL A 359 -30.05 -10.95 -32.15
CA VAL A 359 -29.18 -10.56 -33.28
C VAL A 359 -29.86 -9.45 -34.09
N LYS A 360 -29.22 -8.28 -34.20
CA LYS A 360 -29.71 -7.16 -35.00
C LYS A 360 -28.60 -6.20 -35.41
N PHE A 361 -28.82 -5.41 -36.45
CA PHE A 361 -27.95 -4.29 -36.78
C PHE A 361 -28.13 -3.17 -35.76
N ASN A 362 -27.03 -2.62 -35.27
CA ASN A 362 -27.03 -1.52 -34.30
C ASN A 362 -26.99 -0.14 -34.97
N ASP A 363 -26.73 -0.10 -36.28
CA ASP A 363 -26.61 1.12 -37.07
C ASP A 363 -27.27 0.97 -38.45
N THR A 364 -27.55 2.12 -39.10
CA THR A 364 -28.18 2.15 -40.43
C THR A 364 -27.21 1.93 -41.59
N ASN A 365 -25.89 2.01 -41.34
CA ASN A 365 -24.86 1.77 -42.34
C ASN A 365 -24.41 0.30 -42.37
N PHE A 366 -25.05 -0.57 -41.59
CA PHE A 366 -24.74 -2.00 -41.49
C PHE A 366 -23.26 -2.26 -41.17
N LYS A 367 -22.69 -1.44 -40.27
CA LYS A 367 -21.30 -1.57 -39.82
C LYS A 367 -21.17 -2.29 -38.49
N VAL A 368 -22.25 -2.39 -37.73
CA VAL A 368 -22.25 -2.99 -36.39
C VAL A 368 -23.39 -3.98 -36.27
N LEU A 369 -23.05 -5.25 -36.08
CA LEU A 369 -24.00 -6.31 -35.74
C LEU A 369 -23.89 -6.57 -34.24
N GLN A 370 -25.01 -6.54 -33.52
CA GLN A 370 -25.06 -6.77 -32.08
C GLN A 370 -25.83 -8.03 -31.73
N CYS A 371 -25.42 -8.70 -30.65
CA CYS A 371 -26.15 -9.81 -30.05
C CYS A 371 -25.89 -9.92 -28.54
N ILE A 372 -26.66 -10.76 -27.85
CA ILE A 372 -26.50 -11.05 -26.43
C ILE A 372 -26.05 -12.50 -26.26
N ILE A 373 -24.87 -12.69 -25.69
CA ILE A 373 -24.33 -14.00 -25.36
C ILE A 373 -24.48 -14.31 -23.87
N ARG A 374 -24.65 -15.60 -23.56
CA ARG A 374 -24.70 -16.11 -22.19
C ARG A 374 -23.29 -16.28 -21.61
N LYS A 375 -23.20 -16.71 -20.35
CA LYS A 375 -21.93 -16.99 -19.68
C LYS A 375 -21.06 -17.96 -20.49
N GLY A 376 -19.76 -17.72 -20.49
CA GLY A 376 -18.75 -18.52 -21.19
C GLY A 376 -17.35 -18.15 -20.74
N GLU A 377 -16.34 -18.81 -21.32
CA GLU A 377 -14.94 -18.62 -20.92
C GLU A 377 -13.98 -18.84 -22.10
N GLY A 378 -12.78 -18.27 -21.99
CA GLY A 378 -11.67 -18.47 -22.92
C GLY A 378 -11.84 -17.79 -24.29
N ILE A 379 -10.97 -18.21 -25.22
CA ILE A 379 -10.94 -17.74 -26.61
C ILE A 379 -11.83 -18.65 -27.46
N LYS A 380 -12.71 -18.06 -28.25
CA LYS A 380 -13.73 -18.74 -29.06
C LYS A 380 -13.71 -18.26 -30.52
N ASP A 381 -14.14 -19.15 -31.40
CA ASP A 381 -14.40 -18.84 -32.80
C ASP A 381 -15.74 -18.12 -32.94
N ILE A 382 -15.91 -17.30 -33.97
CA ILE A 382 -17.19 -16.66 -34.30
C ILE A 382 -17.70 -17.25 -35.60
N ILE A 383 -18.94 -17.73 -35.58
CA ILE A 383 -19.66 -18.23 -36.75
C ILE A 383 -20.89 -17.36 -36.98
N ILE A 384 -20.99 -16.74 -38.15
CA ILE A 384 -22.18 -16.02 -38.60
C ILE A 384 -22.83 -16.87 -39.70
N SER A 385 -24.13 -17.14 -39.61
CA SER A 385 -24.83 -18.01 -40.54
C SER A 385 -26.18 -17.44 -40.95
N SER A 386 -26.55 -17.61 -42.23
CA SER A 386 -27.91 -17.34 -42.72
C SER A 386 -28.78 -18.60 -42.78
N GLY A 387 -28.28 -19.73 -42.28
CA GLY A 387 -28.85 -21.07 -42.45
C GLY A 387 -28.40 -21.77 -43.73
N LEU A 388 -28.08 -21.02 -44.80
CA LEU A 388 -27.59 -21.56 -46.07
C LEU A 388 -26.12 -21.21 -46.35
N LEU A 389 -25.66 -20.05 -45.87
CA LEU A 389 -24.29 -19.57 -45.99
C LEU A 389 -23.69 -19.40 -44.60
N SER A 390 -22.37 -19.51 -44.49
CA SER A 390 -21.67 -19.30 -43.23
C SER A 390 -20.38 -18.51 -43.41
N PHE A 391 -20.01 -17.76 -42.39
CA PHE A 391 -18.71 -17.14 -42.23
C PHE A 391 -18.15 -17.59 -40.89
N SER A 392 -16.86 -17.95 -40.86
CA SER A 392 -16.19 -18.33 -39.62
C SER A 392 -14.87 -17.57 -39.48
N LYS A 393 -14.62 -17.01 -38.29
CA LYS A 393 -13.35 -16.41 -37.92
C LYS A 393 -12.82 -17.10 -36.66
N ALA A 394 -11.73 -17.84 -36.82
CA ALA A 394 -11.12 -18.58 -35.73
C ALA A 394 -10.52 -17.64 -34.68
N LYS A 395 -10.68 -17.97 -33.40
CA LYS A 395 -10.13 -17.26 -32.23
C LYS A 395 -10.42 -15.76 -32.22
N ALA A 396 -11.62 -15.37 -32.68
CA ALA A 396 -12.00 -13.97 -32.88
C ALA A 396 -12.70 -13.34 -31.67
N PHE A 397 -13.06 -14.13 -30.65
CA PHE A 397 -13.71 -13.66 -29.43
C PHE A 397 -12.96 -14.14 -28.20
N GLU A 398 -12.71 -13.27 -27.23
CA GLU A 398 -12.12 -13.63 -25.95
C GLU A 398 -13.00 -13.09 -24.83
N TYR A 399 -13.47 -13.96 -23.93
CA TYR A 399 -14.20 -13.51 -22.74
C TYR A 399 -13.26 -12.77 -21.80
N GLN A 400 -13.65 -11.59 -21.33
CA GLN A 400 -12.91 -10.85 -20.32
C GLN A 400 -13.23 -11.36 -18.92
N TYR A 401 -12.19 -11.51 -18.11
CA TYR A 401 -12.35 -11.76 -16.68
C TYR A 401 -12.45 -10.42 -15.94
N TYR A 402 -13.22 -10.40 -14.86
CA TYR A 402 -13.23 -9.24 -13.97
C TYR A 402 -11.88 -9.14 -13.28
N LYS A 403 -11.33 -7.92 -13.22
CA LYS A 403 -10.11 -7.64 -12.46
C LYS A 403 -10.49 -7.33 -11.02
N CYS A 404 -9.94 -8.10 -10.09
CA CYS A 404 -10.07 -7.76 -8.68
C CYS A 404 -9.20 -6.55 -8.30
N PRO A 405 -9.68 -5.67 -7.39
CA PRO A 405 -8.89 -4.55 -6.90
C PRO A 405 -7.63 -5.07 -6.18
N LEU A 406 -6.46 -4.49 -6.49
CA LEU A 406 -5.12 -4.88 -6.03
C LEU A 406 -4.82 -6.40 -6.07
N ASN A 407 -5.48 -7.15 -6.95
CA ASN A 407 -5.37 -8.61 -7.00
C ASN A 407 -5.59 -9.28 -5.62
N CYS A 408 -6.54 -8.76 -4.85
CA CYS A 408 -6.86 -9.19 -3.49
C CYS A 408 -5.65 -9.25 -2.55
N SER A 409 -4.65 -8.39 -2.79
CA SER A 409 -3.39 -8.32 -2.03
C SER A 409 -2.78 -9.71 -1.82
N THR A 410 -2.80 -10.54 -2.87
CA THR A 410 -2.32 -11.93 -2.83
C THR A 410 -0.98 -12.01 -2.07
N PRO A 411 -0.85 -12.86 -1.02
CA PRO A 411 -1.70 -14.01 -0.69
C PRO A 411 -2.85 -13.74 0.32
N ASN A 412 -3.18 -12.48 0.62
CA ASN A 412 -4.13 -12.12 1.68
C ASN A 412 -5.59 -12.49 1.36
N GLY A 413 -5.94 -12.71 0.09
CA GLY A 413 -7.28 -13.08 -0.32
C GLY A 413 -7.32 -13.79 -1.68
N THR A 414 -8.49 -14.32 -2.00
CA THR A 414 -8.77 -15.01 -3.27
C THR A 414 -9.71 -14.17 -4.13
N CYS A 415 -9.34 -13.97 -5.39
CA CYS A 415 -10.14 -13.25 -6.38
C CYS A 415 -11.18 -14.16 -7.04
N ASP A 416 -12.45 -13.77 -7.03
CA ASP A 416 -13.46 -14.37 -7.90
C ASP A 416 -13.46 -13.65 -9.25
N ASN A 417 -12.80 -14.26 -10.24
CA ASN A 417 -12.67 -13.71 -11.60
C ASN A 417 -14.02 -13.54 -12.34
N ASN A 418 -15.11 -14.13 -11.83
CA ASN A 418 -16.46 -13.97 -12.41
C ASN A 418 -17.20 -12.75 -11.90
N THR A 419 -16.84 -12.23 -10.72
CA THR A 419 -17.52 -11.10 -10.08
C THR A 419 -16.59 -9.91 -9.83
N GLY A 420 -15.27 -10.12 -9.80
CA GLY A 420 -14.27 -9.11 -9.44
C GLY A 420 -14.16 -8.88 -7.93
N ASN A 421 -14.83 -9.70 -7.11
CA ASN A 421 -14.83 -9.55 -5.66
C ASN A 421 -13.69 -10.34 -5.01
N CYS A 422 -13.11 -9.75 -3.97
CA CYS A 422 -12.10 -10.39 -3.14
C CYS A 422 -12.73 -11.07 -1.92
N THR A 423 -12.33 -12.32 -1.67
CA THR A 423 -12.62 -13.02 -0.41
C THR A 423 -11.34 -13.07 0.41
N CYS A 424 -11.30 -12.34 1.53
CA CYS A 424 -10.09 -12.24 2.36
C CYS A 424 -9.90 -13.47 3.24
N HIS A 425 -8.64 -13.91 3.36
CA HIS A 425 -8.23 -14.94 4.31
C HIS A 425 -8.22 -14.40 5.74
N ASN A 426 -8.20 -15.31 6.72
CA ASN A 426 -8.18 -14.94 8.14
C ASN A 426 -7.08 -13.91 8.43
N GLU A 427 -7.40 -12.98 9.33
CA GLU A 427 -6.57 -11.82 9.71
C GLU A 427 -6.57 -10.65 8.71
N HIS A 428 -7.06 -10.80 7.48
CA HIS A 428 -7.12 -9.70 6.52
C HIS A 428 -8.54 -9.18 6.24
N PHE A 429 -8.65 -7.91 5.85
CA PHE A 429 -9.91 -7.26 5.49
C PHE A 429 -9.71 -6.09 4.53
N GLY A 430 -10.82 -5.49 4.07
CA GLY A 430 -10.84 -4.47 3.02
C GLY A 430 -11.37 -5.04 1.69
N ASN A 431 -11.75 -4.16 0.76
CA ASN A 431 -12.29 -4.59 -0.55
C ASN A 431 -11.25 -5.33 -1.39
N SER A 432 -9.97 -5.14 -1.07
CA SER A 432 -8.81 -5.75 -1.74
C SER A 432 -7.96 -6.57 -0.78
N CYS A 433 -8.44 -6.88 0.44
CA CYS A 433 -7.70 -7.58 1.49
C CYS A 433 -6.36 -6.91 1.88
N GLU A 434 -6.34 -5.57 1.79
CA GLU A 434 -5.16 -4.74 1.99
C GLU A 434 -4.83 -4.46 3.46
N PHE A 435 -5.80 -4.66 4.37
CA PHE A 435 -5.62 -4.41 5.80
C PHE A 435 -5.46 -5.71 6.58
N THR A 436 -4.72 -5.63 7.69
CA THR A 436 -4.47 -6.73 8.62
C THR A 436 -5.04 -6.36 9.98
N ARG A 437 -5.83 -7.25 10.58
CA ARG A 437 -6.44 -7.07 11.89
C ARG A 437 -5.38 -7.14 12.97
N CYS A 438 -5.39 -6.19 13.89
CA CYS A 438 -4.51 -6.24 15.04
C CYS A 438 -4.93 -7.33 16.04
N PRO A 439 -3.98 -7.98 16.73
CA PRO A 439 -4.27 -8.94 17.79
C PRO A 439 -5.05 -8.26 18.93
N LEU A 440 -6.14 -8.90 19.36
CA LEU A 440 -7.05 -8.43 20.42
C LEU A 440 -7.58 -6.98 20.24
N ASP A 441 -7.56 -6.46 19.01
CA ASP A 441 -7.90 -5.05 18.74
C ASP A 441 -7.12 -4.07 19.63
N CYS A 442 -5.85 -4.40 19.88
CA CYS A 442 -4.94 -3.69 20.78
C CYS A 442 -5.50 -3.43 22.18
N SER A 443 -6.41 -4.31 22.65
CA SER A 443 -7.11 -4.20 23.92
C SER A 443 -7.64 -2.78 24.16
N THR A 444 -8.21 -2.18 23.11
CA THR A 444 -8.69 -0.78 23.12
C THR A 444 -9.44 -0.49 24.43
N PRO A 445 -9.06 0.54 25.19
CA PRO A 445 -8.21 1.68 24.82
C PRO A 445 -6.70 1.57 25.17
N ASN A 446 -6.18 0.36 25.44
CA ASN A 446 -4.80 0.18 25.92
C ASN A 446 -3.71 0.46 24.88
N GLY A 447 -4.06 0.40 23.59
CA GLY A 447 -3.16 0.71 22.49
C GLY A 447 -3.90 1.16 21.22
N THR A 448 -3.12 1.52 20.21
CA THR A 448 -3.61 1.95 18.90
C THR A 448 -3.20 0.94 17.84
N CYS A 449 -4.15 0.50 17.01
CA CYS A 449 -3.93 -0.43 15.91
C CYS A 449 -3.48 0.29 14.63
N ASP A 450 -2.40 -0.16 14.00
CA ASP A 450 -2.07 0.16 12.61
C ASP A 450 -2.59 -0.95 11.67
N ASN A 451 -3.75 -0.72 11.08
CA ASN A 451 -4.42 -1.67 10.17
C ASN A 451 -3.59 -2.02 8.91
N ASN A 452 -2.57 -1.24 8.54
CA ASN A 452 -1.72 -1.59 7.39
C ASN A 452 -0.72 -2.68 7.75
N THR A 453 -0.21 -2.68 8.98
CA THR A 453 0.82 -3.62 9.44
C THR A 453 0.27 -4.71 10.36
N GLY A 454 -0.92 -4.53 10.94
CA GLY A 454 -1.49 -5.43 11.95
C GLY A 454 -0.83 -5.30 13.32
N ASN A 455 -0.02 -4.27 13.55
CA ASN A 455 0.73 -4.10 14.79
C ASN A 455 0.04 -3.13 15.76
N CYS A 456 0.09 -3.46 17.04
CA CYS A 456 -0.37 -2.59 18.12
C CYS A 456 0.76 -1.73 18.67
N THR A 457 0.47 -0.44 18.85
CA THR A 457 1.31 0.46 19.64
C THR A 457 0.66 0.67 21.00
N CYS A 458 1.22 0.08 22.05
CA CYS A 458 0.66 0.16 23.40
C CYS A 458 0.95 1.51 24.07
N HIS A 459 -0.01 2.00 24.85
CA HIS A 459 0.19 3.14 25.73
C HIS A 459 1.15 2.79 26.88
N ASN A 460 1.74 3.80 27.52
CA ASN A 460 2.88 3.64 28.44
C ASN A 460 2.69 2.59 29.56
N GLU A 461 1.46 2.38 30.01
CA GLU A 461 1.15 1.45 31.10
C GLU A 461 0.92 0.01 30.63
N HIS A 462 0.83 -0.23 29.33
CA HIS A 462 0.49 -1.54 28.76
C HIS A 462 1.60 -2.10 27.86
N PHE A 463 1.60 -3.42 27.69
CA PHE A 463 2.52 -4.14 26.81
C PHE A 463 1.90 -5.48 26.37
N GLY A 464 2.61 -6.22 25.50
CA GLY A 464 2.08 -7.40 24.81
C GLY A 464 1.76 -7.08 23.36
N ASN A 465 1.59 -8.11 22.52
CA ASN A 465 1.36 -7.90 21.08
C ASN A 465 0.00 -7.24 20.82
N GLY A 466 -0.99 -7.44 21.69
CA GLY A 466 -2.32 -6.83 21.67
C GLY A 466 -2.57 -5.89 22.85
N CYS A 467 -1.51 -5.39 23.52
CA CYS A 467 -1.60 -4.51 24.69
C CYS A 467 -2.44 -5.07 25.86
N GLU A 468 -2.39 -6.39 26.01
CA GLU A 468 -3.19 -7.17 26.96
C GLU A 468 -2.63 -7.16 28.39
N PHE A 469 -1.34 -6.83 28.56
CA PHE A 469 -0.68 -6.80 29.86
C PHE A 469 -0.51 -5.37 30.38
N THR A 470 -0.53 -5.21 31.69
CA THR A 470 -0.36 -3.95 32.41
C THR A 470 0.93 -4.01 33.23
N ARG A 471 1.78 -2.98 33.11
CA ARG A 471 3.04 -2.88 33.84
C ARG A 471 2.78 -2.59 35.31
N CYS A 472 3.45 -3.31 36.22
CA CYS A 472 3.36 -3.02 37.64
C CYS A 472 4.13 -1.76 38.04
N PRO A 473 3.62 -0.99 39.03
CA PRO A 473 4.33 0.18 39.57
C PRO A 473 5.70 -0.22 40.14
N LEU A 474 6.73 0.55 39.79
CA LEU A 474 8.13 0.35 40.21
C LEU A 474 8.68 -1.07 39.98
N ASN A 475 8.06 -1.85 39.08
CA ASN A 475 8.37 -3.28 38.92
C ASN A 475 8.36 -4.05 40.26
N CYS A 476 7.43 -3.69 41.14
CA CYS A 476 7.27 -4.23 42.49
C CYS A 476 8.54 -4.18 43.35
N SER A 477 9.41 -3.18 43.08
CA SER A 477 10.71 -3.00 43.72
C SER A 477 11.49 -4.31 43.83
N THR A 478 11.44 -5.12 42.76
CA THR A 478 12.06 -6.46 42.70
C THR A 478 13.45 -6.41 43.34
N PRO A 479 13.75 -7.27 44.34
CA PRO A 479 13.04 -8.50 44.70
C PRO A 479 11.93 -8.37 45.77
N ASN A 480 11.53 -7.16 46.19
CA ASN A 480 10.60 -6.95 47.31
C ASN A 480 9.18 -7.45 47.09
N GLY A 481 8.78 -7.71 45.83
CA GLY A 481 7.47 -8.20 45.48
C GLY A 481 7.41 -8.84 44.10
N THR A 482 6.28 -9.48 43.81
CA THR A 482 6.01 -10.16 42.55
C THR A 482 4.92 -9.42 41.78
N CYS A 483 5.15 -9.16 40.49
CA CYS A 483 4.19 -8.48 39.61
C CYS A 483 3.21 -9.48 38.96
N ASP A 484 1.91 -9.18 39.00
CA ASP A 484 0.90 -9.81 38.13
C ASP A 484 0.66 -8.92 36.90
N ASN A 485 1.28 -9.28 35.78
CA ASN A 485 1.19 -8.54 34.51
C ASN A 485 -0.22 -8.48 33.91
N ASN A 486 -1.16 -9.33 34.32
CA ASN A 486 -2.54 -9.24 33.81
C ASN A 486 -3.32 -8.10 34.48
N THR A 487 -3.03 -7.83 35.74
CA THR A 487 -3.75 -6.84 36.55
C THR A 487 -2.94 -5.57 36.83
N GLY A 488 -1.61 -5.61 36.67
CA GLY A 488 -0.70 -4.53 37.02
C GLY A 488 -0.43 -4.39 38.53
N ASN A 489 -0.83 -5.38 39.33
CA ASN A 489 -0.73 -5.32 40.78
C ASN A 489 0.53 -6.02 41.32
N CYS A 490 1.13 -5.43 42.36
CA CYS A 490 2.25 -6.02 43.09
C CYS A 490 1.78 -6.78 44.32
N THR A 491 2.33 -7.98 44.51
CA THR A 491 2.23 -8.75 45.76
C THR A 491 3.56 -8.67 46.50
N CYS A 492 3.61 -7.91 47.59
CA CYS A 492 4.84 -7.68 48.35
C CYS A 492 5.20 -8.89 49.22
N HIS A 493 6.50 -9.18 49.32
CA HIS A 493 7.03 -10.21 50.21
C HIS A 493 7.01 -9.73 51.66
N ASN A 494 7.12 -10.68 52.60
CA ASN A 494 7.16 -10.36 54.03
C ASN A 494 8.29 -9.36 54.30
N GLU A 495 7.99 -8.33 55.10
CA GLU A 495 8.79 -7.12 55.39
C GLU A 495 8.54 -5.91 54.47
N HIS A 496 7.95 -6.06 53.29
CA HIS A 496 7.69 -4.94 52.39
C HIS A 496 6.20 -4.59 52.24
N PHE A 497 5.90 -3.33 51.90
CA PHE A 497 4.54 -2.85 51.61
C PHE A 497 4.58 -1.62 50.69
N GLY A 498 3.40 -1.13 50.29
CA GLY A 498 3.25 -0.09 49.25
C GLY A 498 2.73 -0.68 47.95
N ASN A 499 2.26 0.17 47.02
CA ASN A 499 1.69 -0.30 45.75
C ASN A 499 2.75 -0.94 44.84
N GLY A 500 4.01 -0.52 44.97
CA GLY A 500 5.17 -1.07 44.27
C GLY A 500 6.17 -1.74 45.22
N CYS A 501 5.77 -2.13 46.43
CA CYS A 501 6.61 -2.76 47.46
C CYS A 501 7.87 -1.94 47.83
N GLU A 502 7.73 -0.62 47.80
CA GLU A 502 8.79 0.36 47.99
C GLU A 502 9.12 0.64 49.47
N PHE A 503 8.23 0.29 50.40
CA PHE A 503 8.42 0.53 51.83
C PHE A 503 8.77 -0.75 52.58
N THR A 504 9.50 -0.61 53.69
CA THR A 504 9.96 -1.69 54.57
C THR A 504 9.35 -1.49 55.95
N ARG A 505 8.78 -2.53 56.54
CA ARG A 505 8.16 -2.51 57.87
C ARG A 505 9.23 -2.47 58.95
N CYS A 506 9.04 -1.64 59.98
CA CYS A 506 9.94 -1.63 61.13
C CYS A 506 9.70 -2.79 62.09
N PRO A 507 10.75 -3.31 62.75
CA PRO A 507 10.63 -4.34 63.77
C PRO A 507 9.79 -3.83 64.96
N LEU A 508 8.83 -4.66 65.41
CA LEU A 508 7.92 -4.38 66.54
C LEU A 508 7.14 -3.06 66.44
N ASP A 509 7.03 -2.46 65.26
CA ASP A 509 6.47 -1.11 65.09
C ASP A 509 7.11 -0.10 66.06
N CYS A 510 8.42 -0.24 66.27
CA CYS A 510 9.23 0.55 67.19
C CYS A 510 8.68 0.66 68.62
N SER A 511 7.96 -0.38 69.08
CA SER A 511 7.30 -0.44 70.39
C SER A 511 6.57 0.86 70.72
N THR A 512 5.86 1.41 69.73
CA THR A 512 5.17 2.69 69.82
C THR A 512 4.42 2.82 71.17
N PRO A 513 4.65 3.88 71.96
CA PRO A 513 5.29 5.16 71.60
C PRO A 513 6.81 5.25 71.85
N ASN A 514 7.49 4.13 72.11
CA ASN A 514 8.92 4.12 72.49
C ASN A 514 9.87 4.53 71.36
N GLY A 515 9.43 4.53 70.11
CA GLY A 515 10.23 4.98 68.98
C GLY A 515 9.39 5.37 67.77
N THR A 516 10.06 5.88 66.74
CA THR A 516 9.47 6.26 65.45
C THR A 516 10.06 5.41 64.33
N CYS A 517 9.20 4.88 63.46
CA CYS A 517 9.58 4.07 62.30
C CYS A 517 9.89 4.93 61.06
N ASP A 518 11.03 4.69 60.41
CA ASP A 518 11.30 5.15 59.04
C ASP A 518 10.96 4.04 58.03
N ASN A 519 9.78 4.14 57.41
CA ASN A 519 9.27 3.16 56.44
C ASN A 519 10.11 3.01 55.16
N ASN A 520 11.01 3.96 54.84
CA ASN A 520 11.89 3.81 53.67
C ASN A 520 13.06 2.87 53.97
N THR A 521 13.52 2.84 55.22
CA THR A 521 14.69 2.05 55.63
C THR A 521 14.33 0.84 56.50
N GLY A 522 13.15 0.83 57.12
CA GLY A 522 12.73 -0.20 58.07
C GLY A 522 13.34 -0.05 59.46
N ASN A 523 13.97 1.10 59.76
CA ASN A 523 14.69 1.32 61.01
C ASN A 523 13.88 2.12 62.03
N CYS A 524 13.99 1.72 63.30
CA CYS A 524 13.41 2.45 64.43
C CYS A 524 14.38 3.48 65.02
N THR A 525 13.87 4.66 65.32
CA THR A 525 14.55 5.67 66.14
C THR A 525 13.91 5.71 67.51
N CYS A 526 14.61 5.26 68.55
CA CYS A 526 14.06 5.16 69.90
C CYS A 526 14.06 6.51 70.63
N HIS A 527 13.02 6.73 71.43
CA HIS A 527 12.79 7.92 72.24
C HIS A 527 13.29 7.72 73.67
N ASN A 528 13.74 8.80 74.30
CA ASN A 528 14.15 8.84 75.70
C ASN A 528 15.25 7.80 76.02
N GLU A 529 15.04 7.02 77.09
CA GLU A 529 15.92 5.98 77.59
C GLU A 529 15.65 4.61 76.95
N HIS A 530 14.83 4.56 75.88
CA HIS A 530 14.54 3.30 75.18
C HIS A 530 15.61 2.94 74.16
N PHE A 531 15.89 1.64 74.02
CA PHE A 531 16.86 1.11 73.06
C PHE A 531 16.47 -0.30 72.60
N GLY A 532 17.20 -0.84 71.62
CA GLY A 532 16.84 -2.07 70.91
C GLY A 532 16.39 -1.78 69.47
N ASN A 533 16.37 -2.78 68.60
CA ASN A 533 16.03 -2.58 67.18
C ASN A 533 14.57 -2.15 67.00
N GLY A 534 13.69 -2.52 67.93
CA GLY A 534 12.28 -2.11 67.99
C GLY A 534 11.95 -1.28 69.24
N CYS A 535 12.94 -0.66 69.88
CA CYS A 535 12.77 0.18 71.08
C CYS A 535 12.12 -0.52 72.28
N GLU A 536 12.45 -1.80 72.46
CA GLU A 536 11.85 -2.70 73.44
C GLU A 536 12.48 -2.65 74.84
N PHE A 537 13.69 -2.10 74.99
CA PHE A 537 14.42 -2.02 76.27
C PHE A 537 14.42 -0.61 76.85
N THR A 538 14.69 -0.46 78.15
CA THR A 538 14.76 0.82 78.88
C THR A 538 16.05 0.89 79.71
N GLN A 539 16.79 1.98 79.60
CA GLN A 539 18.05 2.21 80.33
C GLN A 539 17.78 2.46 81.82
N CYS A 540 18.65 1.98 82.70
CA CYS A 540 18.52 2.26 84.14
C CYS A 540 19.23 3.56 84.55
N PRO A 541 18.69 4.30 85.54
CA PRO A 541 19.30 5.53 86.03
C PRO A 541 20.69 5.28 86.61
N LEU A 542 21.68 6.07 86.16
CA LEU A 542 23.10 5.98 86.53
C LEU A 542 23.72 4.59 86.37
N TYR A 543 23.12 3.70 85.56
CA TYR A 543 23.52 2.29 85.49
C TYR A 543 23.57 1.63 86.87
N CYS A 544 22.70 2.06 87.80
CA CYS A 544 22.67 1.59 89.18
C CYS A 544 24.00 1.75 89.93
N SER A 545 24.80 2.75 89.53
CA SER A 545 26.15 3.02 90.04
C SER A 545 26.97 1.75 90.18
N THR A 546 26.91 0.86 89.18
CA THR A 546 27.55 -0.46 89.23
C THR A 546 29.00 -0.32 89.74
N PRO A 547 29.41 -1.05 90.80
CA PRO A 547 28.79 -2.25 91.36
C PRO A 547 27.77 -2.04 92.50
N ASN A 548 27.37 -0.80 92.80
CA ASN A 548 26.50 -0.48 93.94
C ASN A 548 25.06 -1.03 93.79
N GLY A 549 24.68 -1.45 92.58
CA GLY A 549 23.40 -2.07 92.31
C GLY A 549 23.32 -2.76 90.95
N THR A 550 22.21 -3.46 90.71
CA THR A 550 21.93 -4.21 89.48
C THR A 550 20.72 -3.63 88.72
N CYS A 551 20.80 -3.59 87.39
CA CYS A 551 19.81 -3.02 86.49
C CYS A 551 18.93 -4.12 85.84
N ASP A 552 17.61 -3.94 85.84
CA ASP A 552 16.67 -4.67 84.97
C ASP A 552 16.34 -3.84 83.71
N ILE A 553 16.93 -4.20 82.56
CA ILE A 553 16.79 -3.45 81.30
C ILE A 553 15.40 -3.52 80.67
N ASN A 554 14.51 -4.43 81.08
CA ASN A 554 13.14 -4.46 80.58
C ASN A 554 12.27 -3.40 81.27
N SER A 555 12.62 -3.03 82.50
CA SER A 555 11.84 -2.09 83.34
C SER A 555 12.56 -0.77 83.64
N GLY A 556 13.89 -0.71 83.52
CA GLY A 556 14.71 0.47 83.84
C GLY A 556 14.96 0.68 85.35
N ILE A 557 14.78 -0.35 86.20
CA ILE A 557 14.83 -0.22 87.67
C ILE A 557 16.16 -0.76 88.26
N CYS A 558 16.71 -0.04 89.25
CA CYS A 558 17.93 -0.40 89.98
C CYS A 558 17.66 -1.07 91.34
N THR A 559 18.46 -2.08 91.67
CA THR A 559 18.44 -2.78 92.97
C THR A 559 19.77 -2.57 93.69
N CYS A 560 19.81 -1.82 94.80
CA CYS A 560 21.05 -1.41 95.48
C CYS A 560 21.59 -2.44 96.48
N ASP A 561 22.90 -2.38 96.74
CA ASP A 561 23.57 -3.10 97.82
C ASP A 561 23.28 -2.49 99.21
N ASN A 562 23.75 -3.14 100.27
CA ASN A 562 23.46 -2.72 101.65
C ASN A 562 24.20 -1.44 102.09
N GLU A 563 25.23 -1.00 101.37
CA GLU A 563 26.03 0.18 101.71
C GLU A 563 25.55 1.44 100.97
N HIS A 564 24.68 1.27 99.96
CA HIS A 564 24.22 2.34 99.09
C HIS A 564 22.70 2.48 99.05
N ILE A 565 22.24 3.71 98.91
CA ILE A 565 20.85 4.09 98.72
C ILE A 565 20.73 5.07 97.55
N GLY A 566 19.50 5.39 97.12
CA GLY A 566 19.22 6.25 95.97
C GLY A 566 18.68 5.48 94.75
N ASN A 567 18.07 6.17 93.79
CA ASN A 567 17.44 5.52 92.61
C ASN A 567 18.47 4.88 91.67
N GLY A 568 19.71 5.37 91.69
CA GLY A 568 20.84 4.80 90.96
C GLY A 568 21.93 4.28 91.91
N CYS A 569 21.62 4.01 93.17
CA CYS A 569 22.57 3.49 94.18
C CYS A 569 23.81 4.37 94.42
N GLU A 570 23.63 5.70 94.34
CA GLU A 570 24.71 6.69 94.35
C GLU A 570 25.11 7.21 95.76
N ILE A 571 24.30 6.96 96.79
CA ILE A 571 24.48 7.55 98.14
C ILE A 571 25.04 6.49 99.10
N LYS A 572 26.20 6.72 99.72
CA LYS A 572 26.81 5.83 100.73
C LYS A 572 26.23 6.07 102.14
N PHE A 573 25.99 5.01 102.91
CA PHE A 573 25.43 5.05 104.27
C PHE A 573 26.49 5.35 105.38
N ILE A 574 26.21 6.22 106.38
CA ILE A 574 27.14 6.60 107.51
C ILE A 574 26.48 6.42 108.90
N GLU A 575 27.20 5.82 109.86
CA GLU A 575 26.75 5.57 111.25
C GLU A 575 27.17 6.69 112.25
N CYS A 576 26.38 6.91 113.31
CA CYS A 576 26.56 7.95 114.33
C CYS A 576 27.77 7.72 115.26
N LYS A 577 28.60 8.74 115.46
CA LYS A 577 29.84 8.67 116.26
C LYS A 577 29.61 8.52 117.77
N HIS A 578 28.51 9.06 118.29
CA HIS A 578 28.15 9.00 119.71
C HIS A 578 26.69 8.60 119.88
N LYS A 579 26.37 7.97 121.03
CA LYS A 579 24.98 7.72 121.43
C LYS A 579 24.38 9.03 121.93
N CYS A 580 23.56 9.67 121.09
CA CYS A 580 22.85 10.88 121.45
C CYS A 580 21.85 10.61 122.58
N SER A 581 21.68 11.56 123.51
CA SER A 581 20.64 11.52 124.54
C SER A 581 19.29 11.26 123.90
N THR A 582 18.59 10.23 124.37
CA THR A 582 17.29 9.83 123.82
C THR A 582 16.22 10.91 123.99
N LYS A 583 16.39 11.81 124.97
CA LYS A 583 15.49 12.94 125.21
C LYS A 583 15.95 14.23 124.56
N HIS A 584 17.26 14.43 124.48
CA HIS A 584 17.83 15.76 124.20
C HIS A 584 18.70 15.83 122.93
N GLY A 585 18.88 14.75 122.15
CA GLY A 585 19.67 14.78 120.92
C GLY A 585 19.24 13.82 119.79
N ILE A 586 19.43 14.23 118.52
CA ILE A 586 19.20 13.42 117.31
C ILE A 586 20.49 13.30 116.50
N CYS A 587 20.78 12.13 115.92
CA CYS A 587 21.94 11.96 115.07
C CYS A 587 21.71 12.49 113.64
N ASP A 588 22.69 13.21 113.13
CA ASP A 588 22.76 13.65 111.75
C ASP A 588 23.56 12.64 110.89
N ASN A 589 22.90 11.96 109.95
CA ASN A 589 23.50 10.91 109.10
C ASN A 589 24.53 11.46 108.09
N ASP A 590 24.55 12.78 107.84
CA ASP A 590 25.55 13.38 106.96
C ASP A 590 26.87 13.65 107.71
N SER A 591 26.79 14.01 109.01
CA SER A 591 27.95 14.40 109.83
C SER A 591 28.39 13.37 110.88
N GLY A 592 27.52 12.42 111.21
CA GLY A 592 27.67 11.43 112.27
C GLY A 592 27.64 12.02 113.68
N ASN A 593 27.21 13.28 113.87
CA ASN A 593 27.23 13.96 115.17
C ASN A 593 25.83 14.12 115.79
N CYS A 594 25.77 14.23 117.11
CA CYS A 594 24.53 14.50 117.84
C CYS A 594 24.17 15.99 117.80
N LYS A 595 22.91 16.29 117.46
CA LYS A 595 22.34 17.63 117.49
C LYS A 595 21.47 17.78 118.75
N CYS A 596 21.94 18.59 119.70
CA CYS A 596 21.28 18.80 121.00
C CYS A 596 20.11 19.79 120.98
N ASP A 597 19.19 19.66 121.92
CA ASP A 597 18.11 20.61 122.15
C ASP A 597 18.56 21.90 122.86
N THR A 598 17.61 22.81 123.13
CA THR A 598 17.91 24.13 123.71
C THR A 598 18.30 24.09 125.18
N GLN A 599 17.97 23.04 125.93
CA GLN A 599 18.24 22.96 127.37
C GLN A 599 19.50 22.17 127.69
N THR A 600 20.13 21.53 126.70
CA THR A 600 21.31 20.69 126.87
C THR A 600 22.50 21.07 125.99
N LYS A 601 23.69 20.65 126.39
CA LYS A 601 24.95 20.79 125.65
C LYS A 601 25.79 19.52 125.83
N GLY A 602 26.97 19.52 125.19
CA GLY A 602 27.89 18.39 125.20
C GLY A 602 27.74 17.49 123.97
N LEU A 603 28.69 16.59 123.77
CA LEU A 603 28.74 15.68 122.60
C LEU A 603 27.62 14.62 122.62
N THR A 604 27.05 14.35 123.80
CA THR A 604 25.94 13.40 124.02
C THR A 604 24.61 14.10 124.33
N CYS A 605 24.59 15.43 124.45
CA CYS A 605 23.41 16.21 124.83
C CYS A 605 22.87 15.89 126.24
N GLU A 606 23.76 15.64 127.20
CA GLU A 606 23.40 15.27 128.59
C GLU A 606 23.70 16.39 129.61
N GLU A 607 24.44 17.45 129.23
CA GLU A 607 24.78 18.52 130.16
C GLU A 607 23.70 19.61 130.19
N SER A 608 23.10 19.89 131.36
CA SER A 608 22.09 20.94 131.51
C SER A 608 22.65 22.36 131.24
N ARG A 609 21.82 23.21 130.61
CA ARG A 609 22.06 24.65 130.42
C ARG A 609 21.28 25.55 131.40
N LEU A 610 20.45 24.99 132.29
CA LEU A 610 19.62 25.78 133.21
C LEU A 610 20.48 26.68 134.11
N LEU A 611 20.13 27.96 134.20
CA LEU A 611 20.86 28.98 134.97
C LEU A 611 19.90 30.06 135.49
N ILE A 612 20.10 30.55 136.71
CA ILE A 612 19.40 31.74 137.25
C ILE A 612 20.42 32.86 137.43
N GLU A 613 20.20 33.99 136.75
CA GLU A 613 21.06 35.18 136.80
C GLU A 613 20.58 36.19 137.86
N SER A 614 19.29 36.49 137.89
CA SER A 614 18.68 37.43 138.86
C SER A 614 17.21 37.12 139.11
N LEU A 615 16.65 37.65 140.19
CA LEU A 615 15.24 37.48 140.55
C LEU A 615 14.77 38.64 141.45
N ASP A 616 13.47 38.90 141.43
CA ASP A 616 12.87 39.94 142.25
C ASP A 616 12.87 39.58 143.74
N SER A 617 13.09 40.58 144.59
CA SER A 617 12.77 40.50 146.03
C SER A 617 11.35 41.02 146.25
N ILE A 618 10.56 40.34 147.10
CA ILE A 618 9.15 40.67 147.33
C ILE A 618 8.88 41.01 148.79
N ASN A 619 7.79 41.69 149.09
CA ASN A 619 7.41 41.97 150.48
C ASN A 619 6.99 40.69 151.24
N SER A 620 6.91 40.76 152.57
CA SER A 620 6.50 39.63 153.42
C SER A 620 5.11 39.05 153.14
N LYS A 621 4.24 39.76 152.40
CA LYS A 621 2.90 39.29 152.00
C LYS A 621 2.91 38.40 150.75
N GLY A 622 4.05 38.27 150.08
CA GLY A 622 4.17 37.50 148.85
C GLY A 622 3.61 38.22 147.61
N GLY A 623 3.47 37.46 146.52
CA GLY A 623 3.01 37.94 145.21
C GLY A 623 3.89 37.42 144.06
N THR A 624 3.80 38.08 142.91
CA THR A 624 4.50 37.67 141.68
C THR A 624 5.95 38.14 141.65
N ILE A 625 6.88 37.24 141.37
CA ILE A 625 8.30 37.53 141.17
C ILE A 625 8.69 37.24 139.71
N ASN A 626 9.63 38.02 139.16
CA ASN A 626 10.34 37.68 137.93
C ASN A 626 11.63 36.92 138.27
N ILE A 627 11.96 35.92 137.46
CA ILE A 627 13.21 35.15 137.52
C ILE A 627 13.85 35.23 136.15
N ILE A 628 15.08 35.74 136.09
CA ILE A 628 15.85 35.96 134.87
C ILE A 628 17.04 35.01 134.88
N GLY A 629 17.30 34.36 133.75
CA GLY A 629 18.35 33.35 133.61
C GLY A 629 18.38 32.75 132.21
N TYR A 630 18.83 31.50 132.08
CA TYR A 630 18.69 30.69 130.86
C TYR A 630 17.97 29.40 131.19
N PHE A 631 16.82 29.19 130.55
CA PHE A 631 15.93 28.06 130.80
C PHE A 631 15.66 27.24 129.54
N GLY A 632 15.97 27.76 128.34
CA GLY A 632 15.66 27.13 127.05
C GLY A 632 14.15 26.96 126.82
N ASN A 633 13.77 26.14 125.84
CA ASN A 633 12.37 25.75 125.66
C ASN A 633 11.95 24.79 126.78
N THR A 634 11.29 25.35 127.79
CA THR A 634 10.88 24.59 128.96
C THR A 634 9.74 23.63 128.67
N THR A 635 9.70 22.49 129.37
CA THR A 635 8.60 21.53 129.24
C THR A 635 7.41 21.90 130.14
N SER A 636 6.31 21.16 129.99
CA SER A 636 5.17 21.26 130.91
C SER A 636 5.48 20.76 132.34
N LEU A 637 6.65 20.15 132.58
CA LEU A 637 7.09 19.64 133.89
C LEU A 637 7.88 20.67 134.71
N LEU A 638 8.01 21.91 134.21
CA LEU A 638 8.71 23.00 134.88
C LEU A 638 8.14 23.27 136.28
N THR A 639 8.99 23.17 137.30
CA THR A 639 8.68 23.53 138.70
C THR A 639 9.72 24.48 139.28
N ILE A 640 9.26 25.39 140.14
CA ILE A 640 10.10 26.39 140.81
C ILE A 640 9.83 26.30 142.31
N LYS A 641 10.88 26.12 143.12
CA LYS A 641 10.83 26.10 144.58
C LYS A 641 11.65 27.23 145.16
N ILE A 642 11.13 27.88 146.18
CA ILE A 642 11.80 28.93 146.95
C ILE A 642 11.82 28.48 148.41
N GLY A 643 12.99 28.05 148.88
CA GLY A 643 13.11 27.32 150.14
C GLY A 643 12.25 26.05 150.11
N GLU A 644 11.36 25.90 151.09
CA GLU A 644 10.39 24.80 151.13
C GLU A 644 9.08 25.10 150.39
N SER A 645 8.89 26.35 149.95
CA SER A 645 7.65 26.79 149.30
C SER A 645 7.69 26.57 147.79
N GLN A 646 6.59 26.05 147.25
CA GLN A 646 6.44 25.88 145.81
C GLN A 646 5.82 27.13 145.17
N CYS A 647 6.46 27.65 144.13
CA CYS A 647 5.94 28.75 143.34
C CYS A 647 4.70 28.30 142.55
N LYS A 648 3.66 29.13 142.54
CA LYS A 648 2.40 28.89 141.82
C LYS A 648 2.34 29.77 140.57
N ASN A 649 1.40 29.49 139.67
CA ASN A 649 1.12 30.31 138.47
C ASN A 649 2.38 30.61 137.63
N ILE A 650 3.20 29.58 137.39
CA ILE A 650 4.44 29.71 136.62
C ILE A 650 4.09 30.16 135.19
N LYS A 651 4.69 31.27 134.75
CA LYS A 651 4.56 31.82 133.39
C LYS A 651 5.94 31.91 132.75
N VAL A 652 6.11 31.21 131.64
CA VAL A 652 7.31 31.26 130.79
C VAL A 652 7.10 32.37 129.77
N PHE A 653 7.89 33.43 129.81
CA PHE A 653 7.79 34.53 128.84
C PHE A 653 8.65 34.28 127.60
N ASN A 654 9.82 33.70 127.81
CA ASN A 654 10.77 33.26 126.79
C ASN A 654 11.80 32.35 127.47
N GLU A 655 12.82 31.92 126.71
CA GLU A 655 13.91 31.07 127.20
C GLU A 655 14.73 31.68 128.36
N THR A 656 14.52 32.95 128.74
CA THR A 656 15.34 33.67 129.73
C THR A 656 14.55 34.29 130.88
N THR A 657 13.21 34.30 130.82
CA THR A 657 12.38 35.01 131.80
C THR A 657 11.19 34.16 132.21
N LEU A 658 11.11 33.86 133.50
CA LEU A 658 10.00 33.18 134.16
C LEU A 658 9.33 34.15 135.14
N LYS A 659 8.04 33.94 135.41
CA LYS A 659 7.35 34.55 136.54
C LYS A 659 6.65 33.48 137.36
N CYS A 660 6.59 33.65 138.67
CA CYS A 660 5.76 32.81 139.52
C CYS A 660 5.28 33.57 140.75
N ASP A 661 4.19 33.10 141.33
CA ASP A 661 3.61 33.65 142.55
C ASP A 661 4.11 32.85 143.75
N ILE A 662 4.64 33.54 144.74
CA ILE A 662 5.05 32.94 146.01
C ILE A 662 4.19 33.50 147.15
N GLY A 663 3.86 32.65 148.11
CA GLY A 663 3.04 33.02 149.28
C GLY A 663 3.78 33.94 150.26
N GLU A 664 3.14 34.19 151.40
CA GLU A 664 3.79 34.91 152.51
C GLU A 664 5.04 34.18 153.00
N GLY A 665 6.01 34.94 153.46
CA GLY A 665 7.25 34.37 153.96
C GLY A 665 8.18 35.43 154.56
N LYS A 666 9.30 34.95 155.09
CA LYS A 666 10.34 35.77 155.72
C LYS A 666 11.72 35.21 155.43
N GLY A 667 12.74 36.05 155.50
CA GLY A 667 14.14 35.66 155.39
C GLY A 667 14.63 35.48 153.96
N ILE A 668 15.81 34.86 153.84
CA ILE A 668 16.52 34.58 152.60
C ILE A 668 16.40 33.09 152.29
N HIS A 669 16.09 32.73 151.04
CA HIS A 669 15.87 31.35 150.60
C HIS A 669 16.67 31.02 149.32
N ASN A 670 16.97 29.74 149.15
CA ASN A 670 17.44 29.20 147.87
C ASN A 670 16.29 29.16 146.87
N ILE A 671 16.59 29.26 145.57
CA ILE A 671 15.63 29.02 144.50
C ILE A 671 16.10 27.84 143.65
N THR A 672 15.23 26.88 143.43
CA THR A 672 15.50 25.68 142.63
C THR A 672 14.52 25.63 141.47
N ILE A 673 15.04 25.52 140.25
CA ILE A 673 14.27 25.28 139.03
C ILE A 673 14.53 23.84 138.58
N ILE A 674 13.46 23.13 138.26
CA ILE A 674 13.50 21.75 137.76
C ILE A 674 12.63 21.70 136.51
N ASP A 675 13.13 21.12 135.43
CA ASP A 675 12.40 20.89 134.19
C ASP A 675 12.70 19.47 133.66
N ASP A 676 11.71 18.58 133.80
CA ASP A 676 11.86 17.13 133.62
C ASP A 676 13.08 16.56 134.38
N ASP A 677 14.12 16.09 133.68
CA ASP A 677 15.35 15.55 134.26
C ASP A 677 16.47 16.59 134.48
N LEU A 678 16.24 17.86 134.11
CA LEU A 678 17.18 18.94 134.30
C LEU A 678 16.87 19.74 135.57
N SER A 679 17.89 20.14 136.34
CA SER A 679 17.69 20.99 137.53
C SER A 679 18.84 21.96 137.79
N PHE A 680 18.51 23.13 138.34
CA PHE A 680 19.48 24.15 138.77
C PHE A 680 19.03 24.81 140.07
N THR A 681 19.93 24.95 141.05
CA THR A 681 19.65 25.61 142.33
C THR A 681 20.56 26.82 142.55
N ALA A 682 19.98 27.99 142.74
CA ALA A 682 20.68 29.21 143.13
C ALA A 682 20.55 29.46 144.64
N ILE A 683 21.70 29.50 145.33
CA ILE A 683 21.78 29.52 146.80
C ILE A 683 21.62 30.94 147.34
N ASN A 684 20.78 31.13 148.37
CA ASN A 684 20.53 32.38 149.10
C ASN A 684 20.17 33.58 148.21
N LYS A 685 19.42 33.35 147.13
CA LYS A 685 19.14 34.34 146.09
C LYS A 685 17.80 35.06 146.24
N PHE A 686 16.83 34.50 146.96
CA PHE A 686 15.50 35.08 147.13
C PHE A 686 15.34 35.71 148.51
N GLN A 687 14.78 36.92 148.63
CA GLN A 687 14.59 37.63 149.90
C GLN A 687 13.18 38.22 150.04
N TYR A 688 12.56 38.04 151.22
CA TYR A 688 11.34 38.75 151.64
C TYR A 688 11.68 40.08 152.36
N LEU A 689 10.99 41.18 152.02
CA LEU A 689 11.19 42.56 152.54
C LEU A 689 10.06 42.96 153.55
N ASP A 690 10.40 43.46 154.73
CA ASP A 690 9.42 43.93 155.75
C ASP A 690 8.89 45.36 155.47
N GLU A 691 7.58 45.62 155.64
CA GLU A 691 6.95 46.96 155.49
C GLU A 691 7.32 47.89 156.68
N LYS A 692 8.12 48.95 156.46
CA LYS A 692 8.25 50.11 157.38
C LYS A 692 7.56 51.36 156.80
N THR A 693 6.78 52.04 157.65
CA THR A 693 6.15 53.34 157.42
C THR A 693 7.17 54.41 156.97
N LYS A 694 6.88 55.09 155.84
CA LYS A 694 7.36 56.39 155.32
C LYS A 694 8.71 56.99 155.82
N ILE A 695 9.56 57.37 154.83
CA ILE A 695 10.57 58.46 154.80
C ILE A 695 12.07 58.06 154.78
N SER A 696 12.63 58.21 153.57
CA SER A 696 13.89 58.85 153.15
C SER A 696 15.28 58.38 153.65
N LYS A 697 16.06 57.97 152.63
CA LYS A 697 17.36 58.54 152.18
C LYS A 697 18.66 58.25 152.94
N ILE A 698 19.65 57.92 152.09
CA ILE A 698 21.03 58.44 152.00
C ILE A 698 22.17 57.52 152.52
N SER A 699 22.92 57.01 151.51
CA SER A 699 24.40 57.04 151.33
C SER A 699 25.30 56.33 152.35
N ARG A 700 26.55 55.91 152.10
CA ARG A 700 27.55 55.92 151.00
C ARG A 700 28.70 55.06 151.55
N GLY A 701 29.46 54.32 150.72
CA GLY A 701 30.70 53.67 151.17
C GLY A 701 31.34 52.80 150.09
N ALA A 702 32.50 53.22 149.60
CA ALA A 702 33.33 52.58 148.56
C ALA A 702 34.41 51.66 149.17
N ILE A 703 34.98 50.74 148.38
CA ILE A 703 36.41 50.32 148.35
C ILE A 703 36.64 49.47 147.07
N ALA A 704 37.81 49.67 146.45
CA ALA A 704 38.30 49.12 145.19
C ALA A 704 39.21 47.87 145.35
N GLY A 705 39.44 47.13 144.25
CA GLY A 705 40.47 46.09 144.11
C GLY A 705 40.58 45.58 142.66
N ILE A 706 41.78 45.66 142.08
CA ILE A 706 42.20 45.47 140.66
C ILE A 706 42.81 44.06 140.45
N VAL A 707 42.80 43.50 139.22
CA VAL A 707 43.98 42.90 138.48
C VAL A 707 43.56 42.22 137.15
N VAL A 708 44.05 42.80 136.01
CA VAL A 708 44.75 42.25 134.80
C VAL A 708 44.27 40.91 134.15
N GLY A 709 44.17 40.67 132.84
CA GLY A 709 44.54 41.35 131.57
C GLY A 709 44.50 40.37 130.35
N CYS A 710 44.74 40.90 129.13
CA CYS A 710 44.86 40.28 127.77
C CYS A 710 43.53 39.91 127.05
N VAL A 711 43.03 40.54 125.97
CA VAL A 711 43.54 41.01 124.64
C VAL A 711 44.00 39.88 123.71
N VAL A 712 43.24 39.59 122.63
CA VAL A 712 43.66 39.55 121.21
C VAL A 712 42.43 39.76 120.31
N ALA A 713 42.59 40.62 119.30
CA ALA A 713 41.62 41.03 118.29
C ALA A 713 41.72 40.17 117.01
N VAL A 714 40.84 40.44 116.04
CA VAL A 714 41.10 40.59 114.58
C VAL A 714 40.12 39.83 113.66
N SER A 715 39.41 40.66 112.86
CA SER A 715 38.91 40.51 111.47
C SER A 715 37.90 39.41 111.12
N LEU A 716 36.68 39.72 110.65
CA LEU A 716 36.24 40.35 109.37
C LEU A 716 35.98 39.32 108.25
N ILE A 717 34.81 39.51 107.62
CA ILE A 717 34.37 39.01 106.29
C ILE A 717 33.96 37.53 106.32
N GLY A 718 32.82 37.08 105.82
CA GLY A 718 31.73 37.64 105.03
C GLY A 718 30.78 36.46 104.71
N SER A 719 29.47 36.69 104.68
CA SER A 719 28.59 36.49 103.50
C SER A 719 28.73 35.09 102.88
N ILE A 720 27.75 34.19 102.96
CA ILE A 720 26.48 34.26 102.22
C ILE A 720 25.46 33.36 102.93
N ALA A 721 24.38 33.94 103.42
CA ALA A 721 23.15 33.22 103.72
C ALA A 721 22.27 33.22 102.46
N PHE A 722 21.92 32.04 101.98
CA PHE A 722 20.77 31.84 101.10
C PHE A 722 19.51 32.10 101.94
N TYR A 723 18.86 33.24 101.72
CA TYR A 723 17.51 33.48 102.19
C TYR A 723 16.54 32.85 101.19
N TYR A 724 15.93 31.75 101.62
CA TYR A 724 14.71 31.19 101.07
C TYR A 724 13.59 32.22 101.27
N HIS A 725 13.12 32.87 100.19
CA HIS A 725 11.85 33.60 100.24
C HIS A 725 10.75 32.77 99.60
N HIS A 726 10.06 32.03 100.48
CA HIS A 726 8.62 31.81 100.50
C HIS A 726 7.80 32.64 99.49
N LYS A 727 7.05 31.98 98.61
CA LYS A 727 5.57 32.07 98.49
C LYS A 727 5.10 31.59 97.12
N ASN A 728 4.45 30.42 97.15
CA ASN A 728 3.10 30.21 96.65
C ASN A 728 2.58 31.23 95.63
N LYS A 729 2.57 30.80 94.36
CA LYS A 729 1.46 31.06 93.44
C LYS A 729 1.10 29.76 92.74
N LYS A 730 0.27 28.94 93.41
CA LYS A 730 -0.77 28.19 92.72
C LYS A 730 -1.88 29.19 92.43
N VAL A 731 -1.98 29.59 91.17
CA VAL A 731 -3.19 30.16 90.60
C VAL A 731 -3.88 28.96 89.95
N ASN A 732 -4.96 28.49 90.57
CA ASN A 732 -6.02 27.79 89.87
C ASN A 732 -7.34 28.24 90.49
N LEU A 733 -8.20 28.77 89.63
CA LEU A 733 -9.47 29.37 89.94
C LEU A 733 -10.58 28.31 90.16
N PHE A 734 -11.55 28.73 90.96
CA PHE A 734 -12.96 28.32 91.06
C PHE A 734 -13.40 27.29 92.12
N PHE A 735 -14.16 27.87 93.05
CA PHE A 735 -15.05 27.42 94.14
C PHE A 735 -14.45 26.74 95.37
#